data_AF-A0AA36BT10-F1
#
_entry.id   AF-A0AA36BT10-F1
#
_cell.length_a   1.000
_cell.length_b   1.000
_cell.length_c   1.000
_cell.angle_alpha   90.00
_cell.angle_beta   90.00
_cell.angle_gamma   90.00
#
_symmetry.space_group_name_H-M   'P 1'
#
loop_
_entity.id
_entity.type
_entity.pdbx_description
1 polymer ?
#
loop_
_entity_poly.entity_id
_entity_poly.type
_entity_poly.pdbx_seq_one_letter_code
_entity_poly.pdbx_strand_id
1 'polypeptide(L)'
;MADRNGTGDSVPSAGQQSNNSNNPLTRKLNKILDTRIDNDKEMLEALKALSTFFVENSLRTRRNLRSDIERRNLSINEEFVEAFDVVEEQLNSVYQEVKSMNECCQDMTNRLKTAKEQTRDLLNQTTGLQGESQKLQMKAQVADAFLDKFQLKPEECKVLRGSKTTGLHKDFFKVLSRVKQIHNDCKVLLRTNQQTAGLEIMESMALQQESAYERLYRWTQNECRALTGDSPDIFPLLCSAMEALQDRPLLLNYSLDEYGTARRTAIVRGLIDALTRGGPGGTPRPIELHSHDPLRYVGDMLAWLHQAAASEKEYLQTLIKSCKPDSELIQKILGHITEGVCRPFKVRVDQVLAAEQDAVVLNKLNNLLKFYHNTVKQILGDSASLTITVEEMATLSHQMFFNSLNCHASKLLDKAKLPPPDLGPTSSLKESLQLLRDVLACQDASVVPLDNKKQDFKQVLSCVVDPVLQMCSVSASRLNTVDMAAYMTNCIYLTQNALAVYHFTDSRLEMLQAQIDAQVDTLVSEQAAFILNRVDLAHVYSTIQSYESSQGEISLMEGMDSPTLKSAMSKFDNYLASPDSLILPQSSLLLSATVREKVKKISVELICEAYRQIYNFICDKNHGYADWQSIVPRTPDQVVKLLS
;
A
#
# COMPACT_ATOMS: atom_id res chain seq x y z
N MET A 1 109.46 72.81 -2.33
CA MET A 1 109.34 73.18 -0.90
C MET A 1 108.10 72.48 -0.37
N ALA A 2 108.16 71.56 0.60
CA ALA A 2 109.32 70.93 1.26
C ALA A 2 109.47 69.48 0.71
N ASP A 3 110.65 69.01 0.29
CA ASP A 3 111.72 68.32 1.07
C ASP A 3 111.58 66.79 1.04
N ARG A 4 112.59 65.91 0.82
CA ARG A 4 114.07 65.92 0.49
C ARG A 4 114.40 64.53 -0.14
N ASN A 5 115.52 64.15 -0.80
CA ASN A 5 116.89 64.62 -1.15
C ASN A 5 117.26 64.03 -2.57
N GLY A 6 118.46 64.04 -3.19
CA GLY A 6 119.85 64.48 -2.89
C GLY A 6 120.83 63.29 -2.65
N THR A 7 122.02 63.12 -3.28
CA THR A 7 122.79 63.89 -4.30
C THR A 7 122.67 63.24 -5.72
N GLY A 8 123.63 63.13 -6.68
CA GLY A 8 125.08 63.42 -6.84
C GLY A 8 125.62 62.77 -8.15
N ASP A 9 126.90 62.75 -8.57
CA ASP A 9 128.16 63.52 -8.36
C ASP A 9 129.27 62.91 -9.30
N SER A 10 130.37 63.52 -9.80
CA SER A 10 130.84 64.93 -9.80
C SER A 10 132.02 65.29 -10.80
N VAL A 11 131.70 65.69 -12.05
CA VAL A 11 132.34 66.83 -12.82
C VAL A 11 133.63 66.60 -13.75
N PRO A 12 134.63 67.51 -14.08
CA PRO A 12 135.06 67.82 -15.50
C PRO A 12 136.59 68.05 -15.90
N SER A 13 136.92 68.45 -17.17
CA SER A 13 137.62 69.73 -17.58
C SER A 13 138.81 69.78 -18.63
N ALA A 14 138.78 70.82 -19.51
CA ALA A 14 139.80 71.72 -20.15
C ALA A 14 141.16 71.32 -20.85
N GLY A 15 141.56 72.09 -21.91
CA GLY A 15 142.89 72.08 -22.61
C GLY A 15 143.09 73.22 -23.68
N GLN A 16 144.32 73.51 -24.20
CA GLN A 16 144.58 74.66 -25.13
C GLN A 16 145.99 74.76 -25.86
N GLN A 17 146.11 75.62 -26.90
CA GLN A 17 147.33 76.31 -27.49
C GLN A 17 148.42 75.52 -28.30
N SER A 18 149.33 76.10 -29.13
CA SER A 18 149.35 77.31 -30.02
C SER A 18 150.54 77.30 -31.06
N ASN A 19 150.75 78.39 -31.83
CA ASN A 19 151.68 78.59 -32.98
C ASN A 19 153.19 78.32 -32.78
N ASN A 20 153.93 77.91 -33.84
CA ASN A 20 154.83 78.78 -34.65
C ASN A 20 155.53 78.05 -35.84
N SER A 21 156.30 78.77 -36.68
CA SER A 21 156.94 78.26 -37.91
C SER A 21 158.48 78.15 -37.86
N ASN A 22 159.03 77.01 -38.30
CA ASN A 22 160.34 76.95 -38.97
C ASN A 22 160.56 75.61 -39.71
N ASN A 23 161.18 75.69 -40.90
CA ASN A 23 161.63 74.65 -41.86
C ASN A 23 160.79 73.36 -42.10
N PRO A 24 160.31 73.09 -43.34
CA PRO A 24 159.36 72.01 -43.62
C PRO A 24 159.96 70.61 -43.85
N LEU A 25 161.26 70.50 -44.18
CA LEU A 25 161.88 69.21 -44.53
C LEU A 25 161.93 68.24 -43.34
N THR A 26 162.34 68.72 -42.16
CA THR A 26 162.42 67.91 -40.94
C THR A 26 161.05 67.36 -40.51
N ARG A 27 159.98 68.17 -40.65
CA ARG A 27 158.61 67.72 -40.41
C ARG A 27 158.13 66.68 -41.43
N LYS A 28 158.57 66.74 -42.69
CA LYS A 28 158.23 65.72 -43.69
C LYS A 28 158.92 64.38 -43.43
N LEU A 29 160.18 64.38 -42.98
CA LEU A 29 160.92 63.15 -42.71
C LEU A 29 160.25 62.31 -41.60
N ASN A 30 160.01 62.92 -40.44
CA ASN A 30 159.37 62.21 -39.31
C ASN A 30 157.95 61.74 -39.67
N LYS A 31 157.14 62.60 -40.30
CA LYS A 31 155.74 62.28 -40.60
C LYS A 31 155.54 61.14 -41.63
N ILE A 32 156.59 60.75 -42.37
CA ILE A 32 156.57 59.58 -43.26
C ILE A 32 156.98 58.28 -42.51
N LEU A 33 157.85 58.38 -41.51
CA LEU A 33 158.28 57.25 -40.68
C LEU A 33 157.20 56.75 -39.71
N ASP A 34 156.34 57.65 -39.21
CA ASP A 34 155.27 57.29 -38.27
C ASP A 34 154.10 56.52 -38.92
N THR A 35 153.92 56.63 -40.25
CA THR A 35 152.79 56.03 -40.97
C THR A 35 153.10 54.60 -41.43
N ARG A 36 153.05 53.63 -40.49
CA ARG A 36 152.98 52.20 -40.81
C ARG A 36 151.53 51.80 -41.08
N ILE A 37 151.26 51.26 -42.26
CA ILE A 37 149.90 51.10 -42.82
C ILE A 37 149.26 49.74 -42.40
N ASP A 38 150.07 48.79 -41.93
CA ASP A 38 149.70 47.37 -41.82
C ASP A 38 148.71 47.02 -40.70
N ASN A 39 148.43 47.95 -39.76
CA ASN A 39 147.64 47.67 -38.55
C ASN A 39 146.13 47.95 -38.69
N ASP A 40 145.70 48.86 -39.57
CA ASP A 40 144.30 49.27 -39.65
C ASP A 40 143.47 48.25 -40.45
N LYS A 41 143.01 47.18 -39.76
CA LYS A 41 142.17 46.13 -40.34
C LYS A 41 140.90 46.68 -40.99
N GLU A 42 140.27 47.70 -40.39
CA GLU A 42 139.12 48.39 -40.97
C GLU A 42 139.48 49.14 -42.26
N MET A 43 140.65 49.79 -42.33
CA MET A 43 141.10 50.42 -43.57
C MET A 43 141.46 49.37 -44.64
N LEU A 44 141.98 48.20 -44.25
CA LEU A 44 142.21 47.08 -45.16
C LEU A 44 140.91 46.44 -45.68
N GLU A 45 139.86 46.35 -44.87
CA GLU A 45 138.54 45.85 -45.29
C GLU A 45 137.80 46.91 -46.13
N ALA A 46 137.90 48.19 -45.80
CA ALA A 46 137.46 49.30 -46.67
C ALA A 46 138.23 49.34 -48.00
N LEU A 47 139.55 49.10 -47.99
CA LEU A 47 140.38 49.01 -49.19
C LEU A 47 140.04 47.76 -50.03
N LYS A 48 139.63 46.65 -49.43
CA LYS A 48 139.04 45.51 -50.15
C LYS A 48 137.70 45.87 -50.80
N ALA A 49 136.81 46.56 -50.08
CA ALA A 49 135.56 47.04 -50.65
C ALA A 49 135.81 48.00 -51.83
N LEU A 50 136.74 48.96 -51.69
CA LEU A 50 137.21 49.79 -52.81
C LEU A 50 137.79 48.95 -53.96
N SER A 51 138.65 47.97 -53.69
CA SER A 51 139.37 47.22 -54.73
C SER A 51 138.47 46.32 -55.58
N THR A 52 137.28 45.96 -55.09
CA THR A 52 136.25 45.31 -55.94
C THR A 52 135.70 46.21 -57.05
N PHE A 53 135.95 47.53 -56.99
CA PHE A 53 135.51 48.51 -58.01
C PHE A 53 136.66 49.38 -58.58
N PHE A 54 137.81 49.50 -57.90
CA PHE A 54 138.95 50.31 -58.34
C PHE A 54 139.99 49.50 -59.12
N VAL A 55 139.71 49.31 -60.42
CA VAL A 55 140.59 48.58 -61.34
C VAL A 55 141.63 49.49 -62.03
N GLU A 56 141.31 50.76 -62.33
CA GLU A 56 142.25 51.71 -62.94
C GLU A 56 142.32 53.10 -62.27
N ASN A 57 143.54 53.59 -62.09
CA ASN A 57 143.86 54.83 -61.37
C ASN A 57 143.98 56.01 -62.35
N SER A 58 142.85 56.69 -62.60
CA SER A 58 142.77 57.88 -63.45
C SER A 58 142.41 59.13 -62.66
N LEU A 59 142.73 60.31 -63.22
CA LEU A 59 142.40 61.61 -62.62
C LEU A 59 140.88 61.87 -62.54
N ARG A 60 140.06 61.11 -63.30
CA ARG A 60 138.59 61.07 -63.15
C ARG A 60 138.15 60.16 -62.01
N THR A 61 138.58 58.88 -62.01
CA THR A 61 138.14 57.90 -61.00
C THR A 61 138.50 58.35 -59.57
N ARG A 62 139.68 58.93 -59.37
CA ARG A 62 140.10 59.49 -58.06
C ARG A 62 139.23 60.66 -57.57
N ARG A 63 138.52 61.38 -58.46
CA ARG A 63 137.69 62.54 -58.10
C ARG A 63 136.22 62.17 -57.83
N ASN A 64 135.72 61.12 -58.50
CA ASN A 64 134.35 60.62 -58.33
C ASN A 64 134.19 59.67 -57.14
N LEU A 65 135.27 58.97 -56.74
CA LEU A 65 135.32 57.96 -55.67
C LEU A 65 134.41 58.28 -54.46
N ARG A 66 134.52 59.50 -53.91
CA ARG A 66 133.71 59.94 -52.77
C ARG A 66 132.20 59.94 -53.09
N SER A 67 131.80 60.50 -54.23
CA SER A 67 130.40 60.57 -54.66
C SER A 67 129.81 59.20 -55.01
N ASP A 68 130.64 58.25 -55.45
CA ASP A 68 130.19 56.88 -55.74
C ASP A 68 129.98 56.08 -54.43
N ILE A 69 130.84 56.27 -53.42
CA ILE A 69 130.64 55.73 -52.06
C ILE A 69 129.44 56.38 -51.37
N GLU A 70 129.33 57.71 -51.41
CA GLU A 70 128.19 58.44 -50.82
C GLU A 70 126.87 58.00 -51.45
N ARG A 71 126.81 57.82 -52.78
CA ARG A 71 125.63 57.30 -53.48
C ARG A 71 125.29 55.87 -53.05
N ARG A 72 126.27 54.98 -52.87
CA ARG A 72 126.01 53.60 -52.44
C ARG A 72 125.56 53.51 -50.98
N ASN A 73 126.15 54.31 -50.09
CA ASN A 73 125.66 54.41 -48.72
C ASN A 73 124.23 54.99 -48.68
N LEU A 74 123.90 55.95 -49.54
CA LEU A 74 122.55 56.50 -49.64
C LEU A 74 121.56 55.40 -50.10
N SER A 75 121.90 54.65 -51.16
CA SER A 75 121.12 53.48 -51.64
C SER A 75 120.89 52.41 -50.56
N ILE A 76 121.91 52.10 -49.74
CA ILE A 76 121.77 51.11 -48.64
C ILE A 76 120.87 51.64 -47.51
N ASN A 77 120.88 52.95 -47.24
CA ASN A 77 119.96 53.54 -46.27
C ASN A 77 118.53 53.64 -46.84
N GLU A 78 118.36 53.89 -48.14
CA GLU A 78 117.06 53.83 -48.83
C GLU A 78 116.48 52.40 -48.76
N GLU A 79 117.25 51.36 -49.11
CA GLU A 79 116.87 49.95 -48.96
C GLU A 79 116.49 49.59 -47.51
N PHE A 80 117.18 50.17 -46.51
CA PHE A 80 116.91 49.91 -45.09
C PHE A 80 115.64 50.62 -44.59
N VAL A 81 115.33 51.82 -45.09
CA VAL A 81 114.07 52.53 -44.79
C VAL A 81 112.90 51.83 -45.46
N GLU A 82 113.01 51.47 -46.74
CA GLU A 82 111.97 50.74 -47.49
C GLU A 82 111.65 49.38 -46.82
N ALA A 83 112.65 48.69 -46.27
CA ALA A 83 112.46 47.47 -45.48
C ALA A 83 111.81 47.71 -44.10
N PHE A 84 111.99 48.89 -43.49
CA PHE A 84 111.39 49.23 -42.19
C PHE A 84 109.94 49.75 -42.32
N ASP A 85 109.62 50.51 -43.36
CA ASP A 85 108.26 51.00 -43.63
C ASP A 85 107.28 49.83 -43.76
N VAL A 86 107.67 48.74 -44.46
CA VAL A 86 106.88 47.50 -44.57
C VAL A 86 106.62 46.84 -43.20
N VAL A 87 107.55 46.95 -42.25
CA VAL A 87 107.37 46.43 -40.88
C VAL A 87 106.46 47.34 -40.06
N GLU A 88 106.54 48.67 -40.25
CA GLU A 88 105.62 49.60 -39.59
C GLU A 88 104.18 49.44 -40.12
N GLU A 89 103.98 49.29 -41.43
CA GLU A 89 102.66 49.01 -42.02
C GLU A 89 102.04 47.73 -41.45
N GLN A 90 102.81 46.63 -41.37
CA GLN A 90 102.31 45.38 -40.78
C GLN A 90 101.98 45.52 -39.30
N LEU A 91 102.79 46.23 -38.51
CA LEU A 91 102.52 46.46 -37.09
C LEU A 91 101.28 47.35 -36.88
N ASN A 92 101.13 48.40 -37.69
CA ASN A 92 99.94 49.26 -37.69
C ASN A 92 98.68 48.50 -38.14
N SER A 93 98.80 47.57 -39.11
CA SER A 93 97.69 46.69 -39.53
C SER A 93 97.24 45.76 -38.40
N VAL A 94 98.18 45.10 -37.70
CA VAL A 94 97.84 44.25 -36.54
C VAL A 94 97.22 45.08 -35.41
N TYR A 95 97.68 46.32 -35.19
CA TYR A 95 97.07 47.23 -34.20
C TYR A 95 95.64 47.63 -34.59
N GLN A 96 95.38 47.93 -35.87
CA GLN A 96 94.03 48.18 -36.40
C GLN A 96 93.11 46.97 -36.20
N GLU A 97 93.56 45.76 -36.54
CA GLU A 97 92.80 44.52 -36.37
C GLU A 97 92.44 44.28 -34.90
N VAL A 98 93.43 44.33 -33.99
CA VAL A 98 93.21 44.15 -32.54
C VAL A 98 92.25 45.20 -31.97
N LYS A 99 92.35 46.46 -32.42
CA LYS A 99 91.43 47.54 -32.03
C LYS A 99 90.00 47.26 -32.52
N SER A 100 89.84 46.88 -33.78
CA SER A 100 88.53 46.53 -34.37
C SER A 100 87.89 45.31 -33.69
N MET A 101 88.69 44.32 -33.30
CA MET A 101 88.23 43.14 -32.55
C MET A 101 87.77 43.52 -31.14
N ASN A 102 88.48 44.41 -30.44
CA ASN A 102 88.06 44.91 -29.13
C ASN A 102 86.74 45.71 -29.22
N GLU A 103 86.61 46.60 -30.22
CA GLU A 103 85.38 47.35 -30.48
C GLU A 103 84.20 46.41 -30.80
N CYS A 104 84.42 45.38 -31.63
CA CYS A 104 83.43 44.35 -31.96
C CYS A 104 83.02 43.53 -30.71
N CYS A 105 83.97 43.12 -29.87
CA CYS A 105 83.71 42.40 -28.62
C CYS A 105 82.90 43.25 -27.62
N GLN A 106 83.15 44.56 -27.54
CA GLN A 106 82.37 45.46 -26.70
C GLN A 106 80.94 45.66 -27.23
N ASP A 107 80.78 45.86 -28.54
CA ASP A 107 79.46 45.98 -29.17
C ASP A 107 78.65 44.67 -29.01
N MET A 108 79.25 43.51 -29.32
CA MET A 108 78.62 42.19 -29.10
C MET A 108 78.24 41.97 -27.63
N THR A 109 79.09 42.38 -26.68
CA THR A 109 78.78 42.31 -25.24
C THR A 109 77.61 43.21 -24.85
N ASN A 110 77.54 44.42 -25.41
CA ASN A 110 76.45 45.36 -25.14
C ASN A 110 75.13 44.89 -25.76
N ARG A 111 75.15 44.44 -27.03
CA ARG A 111 74.00 43.79 -27.69
C ARG A 111 73.48 42.60 -26.88
N LEU A 112 74.38 41.77 -26.34
CA LEU A 112 74.01 40.61 -25.52
C LEU A 112 73.40 41.02 -24.16
N LYS A 113 73.87 42.11 -23.54
CA LYS A 113 73.22 42.69 -22.34
C LYS A 113 71.82 43.21 -22.65
N THR A 114 71.67 44.06 -23.68
CA THR A 114 70.37 44.62 -24.07
C THR A 114 69.38 43.53 -24.47
N ALA A 115 69.82 42.52 -25.25
CA ALA A 115 69.01 41.37 -25.58
C ALA A 115 68.62 40.54 -24.34
N LYS A 116 69.52 40.39 -23.36
CA LYS A 116 69.22 39.69 -22.09
C LYS A 116 68.21 40.45 -21.23
N GLU A 117 68.26 41.78 -21.18
CA GLU A 117 67.28 42.60 -20.46
C GLU A 117 65.91 42.55 -21.13
N GLN A 118 65.85 42.75 -22.46
CA GLN A 118 64.62 42.60 -23.24
C GLN A 118 64.03 41.19 -23.12
N THR A 119 64.87 40.14 -23.19
CA THR A 119 64.44 38.75 -23.02
C THR A 119 63.96 38.47 -21.61
N ARG A 120 64.58 39.05 -20.56
CA ARG A 120 64.13 38.90 -19.18
C ARG A 120 62.76 39.55 -18.97
N ASP A 121 62.55 40.73 -19.52
CA ASP A 121 61.29 41.45 -19.35
C ASP A 121 60.15 40.79 -20.17
N LEU A 122 60.45 40.30 -21.36
CA LEU A 122 59.55 39.40 -22.13
C LEU A 122 59.29 38.07 -21.40
N LEU A 123 60.28 37.49 -20.73
CA LEU A 123 60.12 36.25 -19.94
C LEU A 123 59.26 36.49 -18.70
N ASN A 124 59.41 37.63 -18.02
CA ASN A 124 58.56 38.04 -16.90
C ASN A 124 57.11 38.26 -17.37
N GLN A 125 56.90 38.90 -18.51
CA GLN A 125 55.57 39.05 -19.12
C GLN A 125 54.98 37.69 -19.55
N THR A 126 55.79 36.83 -20.17
CA THR A 126 55.37 35.49 -20.63
C THR A 126 55.00 34.59 -19.45
N THR A 127 55.81 34.54 -18.39
CA THR A 127 55.52 33.74 -17.19
C THR A 127 54.34 34.32 -16.40
N GLY A 128 54.16 35.64 -16.37
CA GLY A 128 52.96 36.29 -15.86
C GLY A 128 51.70 35.86 -16.62
N LEU A 129 51.69 36.05 -17.95
CA LEU A 129 50.60 35.65 -18.84
C LEU A 129 50.33 34.14 -18.81
N GLN A 130 51.35 33.30 -18.64
CA GLN A 130 51.20 31.85 -18.52
C GLN A 130 50.59 31.46 -17.15
N GLY A 131 50.96 32.14 -16.07
CA GLY A 131 50.33 31.99 -14.76
C GLY A 131 48.89 32.52 -14.72
N GLU A 132 48.57 33.59 -15.45
CA GLU A 132 47.20 34.07 -15.64
C GLU A 132 46.40 33.13 -16.55
N SER A 133 46.99 32.60 -17.62
CA SER A 133 46.39 31.59 -18.49
C SER A 133 46.03 30.32 -17.72
N GLN A 134 46.92 29.81 -16.85
CA GLN A 134 46.61 28.68 -15.97
C GLN A 134 45.48 29.00 -14.98
N LYS A 135 45.46 30.20 -14.38
CA LYS A 135 44.36 30.64 -13.50
C LYS A 135 43.03 30.78 -14.26
N LEU A 136 43.06 31.26 -15.50
CA LEU A 136 41.90 31.36 -16.38
C LEU A 136 41.41 29.97 -16.82
N GLN A 137 42.32 29.06 -17.16
CA GLN A 137 41.99 27.68 -17.53
C GLN A 137 41.39 26.90 -16.37
N MET A 138 41.93 27.05 -15.15
CA MET A 138 41.35 26.43 -13.95
C MET A 138 40.00 27.06 -13.59
N LYS A 139 39.83 28.38 -13.75
CA LYS A 139 38.52 29.04 -13.61
C LYS A 139 37.52 28.57 -14.66
N ALA A 140 37.94 28.35 -15.90
CA ALA A 140 37.10 27.82 -16.97
C ALA A 140 36.65 26.39 -16.63
N GLN A 141 37.56 25.49 -16.26
CA GLN A 141 37.23 24.13 -15.82
C GLN A 141 36.26 24.10 -14.63
N VAL A 142 36.42 25.01 -13.67
CA VAL A 142 35.48 25.16 -12.54
C VAL A 142 34.14 25.73 -12.98
N ALA A 143 34.11 26.66 -13.94
CA ALA A 143 32.88 27.18 -14.52
C ALA A 143 32.14 26.13 -15.35
N ASP A 144 32.82 25.37 -16.21
CA ASP A 144 32.26 24.27 -16.98
C ASP A 144 31.67 23.19 -16.05
N ALA A 145 32.43 22.78 -15.03
CA ALA A 145 31.95 21.83 -14.01
C ALA A 145 30.79 22.37 -13.17
N PHE A 146 30.70 23.69 -12.97
CA PHE A 146 29.55 24.34 -12.31
C PHE A 146 28.32 24.37 -13.23
N LEU A 147 28.50 24.66 -14.53
CA LEU A 147 27.42 24.66 -15.52
C LEU A 147 26.87 23.24 -15.73
N ASP A 148 27.73 22.23 -15.90
CA ASP A 148 27.31 20.81 -15.99
C ASP A 148 26.64 20.29 -14.69
N LYS A 149 26.93 20.90 -13.53
CA LYS A 149 26.24 20.59 -12.27
C LYS A 149 24.90 21.29 -12.12
N PHE A 150 24.81 22.59 -12.42
CA PHE A 150 23.70 23.45 -12.00
C PHE A 150 22.79 23.94 -13.14
N GLN A 151 23.18 23.77 -14.40
CA GLN A 151 22.36 24.10 -15.56
C GLN A 151 21.92 22.82 -16.29
N LEU A 152 20.61 22.70 -16.52
CA LEU A 152 20.06 21.65 -17.39
C LEU A 152 20.44 21.91 -18.84
N LYS A 153 20.79 20.87 -19.58
CA LYS A 153 21.11 20.99 -21.01
C LYS A 153 19.85 21.35 -21.79
N PRO A 154 19.95 22.13 -22.90
CA PRO A 154 18.78 22.57 -23.65
C PRO A 154 17.93 21.39 -24.14
N GLU A 155 18.52 20.22 -24.42
CA GLU A 155 17.78 19.00 -24.76
C GLU A 155 17.04 18.38 -23.56
N GLU A 156 17.60 18.41 -22.34
CA GLU A 156 16.89 17.98 -21.12
C GLU A 156 15.71 18.92 -20.83
N CYS A 157 15.93 20.22 -21.04
CA CYS A 157 14.92 21.26 -20.93
C CYS A 157 13.80 21.09 -21.98
N LYS A 158 14.12 20.65 -23.21
CA LYS A 158 13.15 20.22 -24.23
C LYS A 158 12.46 18.89 -23.90
N VAL A 159 13.13 17.94 -23.24
CA VAL A 159 12.51 16.68 -22.79
C VAL A 159 11.47 16.95 -21.70
N LEU A 160 11.73 17.89 -20.79
CA LEU A 160 10.76 18.37 -19.79
C LEU A 160 9.59 19.12 -20.46
N ARG A 161 9.88 20.19 -21.21
CA ARG A 161 8.89 21.07 -21.87
C ARG A 161 8.29 20.52 -23.16
N GLY A 162 8.62 19.27 -23.52
CA GLY A 162 8.31 18.65 -24.81
C GLY A 162 6.82 18.54 -25.11
N SER A 163 6.49 18.33 -26.39
CA SER A 163 5.11 18.39 -26.89
C SER A 163 4.13 17.56 -26.05
N LYS A 164 2.93 18.13 -25.90
CA LYS A 164 1.79 17.56 -25.14
C LYS A 164 1.34 16.18 -25.65
N THR A 165 1.78 15.78 -26.84
CA THR A 165 1.42 14.53 -27.55
C THR A 165 2.54 13.48 -27.57
N THR A 166 3.77 13.79 -27.15
CA THR A 166 4.82 12.77 -27.01
C THR A 166 4.75 12.16 -25.61
N GLY A 167 4.41 10.87 -25.56
CA GLY A 167 4.31 10.08 -24.32
C GLY A 167 5.63 10.05 -23.52
N LEU A 168 5.53 9.76 -22.22
CA LEU A 168 6.70 9.77 -21.34
C LEU A 168 7.73 8.70 -21.76
N HIS A 169 8.94 9.13 -22.09
CA HIS A 169 10.07 8.21 -22.24
C HIS A 169 10.74 7.95 -20.88
N LYS A 170 11.45 6.83 -20.73
CA LYS A 170 12.17 6.49 -19.48
C LYS A 170 13.18 7.57 -19.06
N ASP A 171 13.68 8.37 -20.00
CA ASP A 171 14.59 9.47 -19.74
C ASP A 171 13.92 10.68 -19.08
N PHE A 172 12.59 10.85 -19.18
CA PHE A 172 11.87 11.89 -18.44
C PHE A 172 12.06 11.70 -16.93
N PHE A 173 11.99 10.47 -16.43
CA PHE A 173 12.24 10.14 -15.02
C PHE A 173 13.68 10.39 -14.60
N LYS A 174 14.65 10.10 -15.49
CA LYS A 174 16.08 10.43 -15.25
C LYS A 174 16.25 11.94 -15.12
N VAL A 175 15.72 12.73 -16.07
CA VAL A 175 15.82 14.19 -16.04
C VAL A 175 15.08 14.76 -14.82
N LEU A 176 13.89 14.26 -14.46
CA LEU A 176 13.19 14.65 -13.24
C LEU A 176 14.03 14.38 -11.98
N SER A 177 14.69 13.21 -11.90
CA SER A 177 15.62 12.92 -10.80
C SER A 177 16.84 13.85 -10.78
N ARG A 178 17.34 14.26 -11.95
CA ARG A 178 18.42 15.25 -12.09
C ARG A 178 17.97 16.64 -11.63
N VAL A 179 16.76 17.09 -11.98
CA VAL A 179 16.16 18.34 -11.46
C VAL A 179 16.11 18.33 -9.92
N LYS A 180 15.62 17.23 -9.32
CA LYS A 180 15.60 17.05 -7.85
C LYS A 180 17.00 17.09 -7.22
N GLN A 181 18.00 16.48 -7.86
CA GLN A 181 19.40 16.57 -7.42
C GLN A 181 19.91 18.02 -7.47
N ILE A 182 19.73 18.72 -8.60
CA ILE A 182 20.18 20.11 -8.76
C ILE A 182 19.53 21.00 -7.71
N HIS A 183 18.21 20.90 -7.52
CA HIS A 183 17.47 21.69 -6.52
C HIS A 183 17.92 21.39 -5.08
N ASN A 184 18.43 20.18 -4.78
CA ASN A 184 19.02 19.87 -3.47
C ASN A 184 20.49 20.34 -3.35
N ASP A 185 21.31 20.23 -4.40
CA ASP A 185 22.66 20.80 -4.43
C ASP A 185 22.61 22.35 -4.31
N CYS A 186 21.59 23.01 -4.86
CA CYS A 186 21.32 24.44 -4.65
C CYS A 186 21.10 24.78 -3.16
N LYS A 187 20.46 23.91 -2.37
CA LYS A 187 20.32 24.12 -0.91
C LYS A 187 21.66 24.05 -0.17
N VAL A 188 22.68 23.41 -0.76
CA VAL A 188 24.06 23.45 -0.27
C VAL A 188 24.74 24.76 -0.69
N LEU A 189 24.57 25.20 -1.94
CA LEU A 189 25.06 26.52 -2.40
C LEU A 189 24.51 27.68 -1.55
N LEU A 190 23.23 27.65 -1.16
CA LEU A 190 22.61 28.69 -0.32
C LEU A 190 23.23 28.85 1.08
N ARG A 191 24.01 27.86 1.55
CA ARG A 191 24.83 27.95 2.78
C ARG A 191 26.17 28.66 2.56
N THR A 192 26.48 29.05 1.32
CA THR A 192 27.72 29.69 0.88
C THR A 192 27.43 31.16 0.50
N ASN A 193 28.45 32.01 0.48
CA ASN A 193 28.30 33.47 0.29
C ASN A 193 27.58 33.91 -1.00
N GLN A 194 27.48 33.06 -2.03
CA GLN A 194 26.90 33.42 -3.33
C GLN A 194 25.39 33.13 -3.43
N GLN A 195 24.61 33.69 -2.49
CA GLN A 195 23.21 33.32 -2.29
C GLN A 195 22.29 33.68 -3.47
N THR A 196 22.52 34.77 -4.19
CA THR A 196 21.65 35.24 -5.30
C THR A 196 21.56 34.23 -6.45
N ALA A 197 22.71 33.80 -6.99
CA ALA A 197 22.74 32.77 -8.03
C ALA A 197 22.15 31.43 -7.55
N GLY A 198 22.31 31.10 -6.26
CA GLY A 198 21.67 29.94 -5.64
C GLY A 198 20.14 30.05 -5.63
N LEU A 199 19.58 31.24 -5.37
CA LEU A 199 18.14 31.52 -5.41
C LEU A 199 17.59 31.48 -6.84
N GLU A 200 18.22 32.17 -7.79
CA GLU A 200 17.79 32.23 -9.20
C GLU A 200 17.76 30.83 -9.85
N ILE A 201 18.79 30.01 -9.61
CA ILE A 201 18.83 28.63 -10.10
C ILE A 201 17.77 27.79 -9.37
N MET A 202 17.59 27.94 -8.05
CA MET A 202 16.57 27.21 -7.30
C MET A 202 15.14 27.51 -7.78
N GLU A 203 14.84 28.78 -8.09
CA GLU A 203 13.55 29.23 -8.66
C GLU A 203 13.34 28.68 -10.08
N SER A 204 14.35 28.81 -10.95
CA SER A 204 14.33 28.25 -12.30
C SER A 204 14.16 26.73 -12.33
N MET A 205 14.77 26.02 -11.38
CA MET A 205 14.58 24.56 -11.20
C MET A 205 13.20 24.24 -10.61
N ALA A 206 12.68 25.04 -9.68
CA ALA A 206 11.35 24.84 -9.10
C ALA A 206 10.25 25.00 -10.16
N LEU A 207 10.30 26.07 -10.96
CA LEU A 207 9.34 26.31 -12.05
C LEU A 207 9.40 25.20 -13.12
N GLN A 208 10.60 24.70 -13.42
CA GLN A 208 10.76 23.53 -14.30
C GLN A 208 10.20 22.25 -13.68
N GLN A 209 10.47 22.00 -12.40
CA GLN A 209 9.92 20.87 -11.64
C GLN A 209 8.38 20.90 -11.58
N GLU A 210 7.77 22.08 -11.43
CA GLU A 210 6.31 22.24 -11.47
C GLU A 210 5.74 21.98 -12.87
N SER A 211 6.35 22.52 -13.94
CA SER A 211 5.94 22.21 -15.31
C SER A 211 6.08 20.72 -15.66
N ALA A 212 7.08 20.05 -15.08
CA ALA A 212 7.29 18.61 -15.23
C ALA A 212 6.23 17.79 -14.49
N TYR A 213 5.89 18.18 -13.25
CA TYR A 213 4.81 17.54 -12.50
C TYR A 213 3.44 17.78 -13.15
N GLU A 214 3.18 18.97 -13.69
CA GLU A 214 1.93 19.23 -14.42
C GLU A 214 1.82 18.35 -15.68
N ARG A 215 2.91 18.23 -16.47
CA ARG A 215 2.92 17.37 -17.66
C ARG A 215 2.77 15.89 -17.30
N LEU A 216 3.47 15.42 -16.26
CA LEU A 216 3.37 14.04 -15.79
C LEU A 216 1.95 13.76 -15.25
N TYR A 217 1.36 14.67 -14.48
CA TYR A 217 -0.02 14.57 -14.00
C TYR A 217 -1.02 14.50 -15.17
N ARG A 218 -0.93 15.42 -16.14
CA ARG A 218 -1.80 15.43 -17.35
C ARG A 218 -1.65 14.15 -18.19
N TRP A 219 -0.45 13.60 -18.30
CA TRP A 219 -0.23 12.31 -18.98
C TRP A 219 -0.86 11.17 -18.17
N THR A 220 -0.56 11.07 -16.88
CA THR A 220 -1.13 10.06 -15.96
C THR A 220 -2.66 10.09 -15.97
N GLN A 221 -3.28 11.27 -15.95
CA GLN A 221 -4.73 11.46 -16.04
C GLN A 221 -5.30 10.93 -17.38
N ASN A 222 -4.61 11.13 -18.49
CA ASN A 222 -5.02 10.60 -19.79
C ASN A 222 -4.91 9.07 -19.87
N GLU A 223 -3.82 8.48 -19.38
CA GLU A 223 -3.65 7.02 -19.32
C GLU A 223 -4.67 6.39 -18.36
N CYS A 224 -4.90 6.96 -17.16
CA CYS A 224 -5.92 6.52 -16.22
C CYS A 224 -7.33 6.52 -16.86
N ARG A 225 -7.66 7.51 -17.69
CA ARG A 225 -8.92 7.55 -18.47
C ARG A 225 -8.97 6.51 -19.59
N ALA A 226 -7.83 6.16 -20.18
CA ALA A 226 -7.74 5.12 -21.22
C ALA A 226 -7.98 3.70 -20.67
N LEU A 227 -7.72 3.45 -19.37
CA LEU A 227 -7.92 2.17 -18.67
C LEU A 227 -9.41 1.80 -18.41
N THR A 228 -10.29 2.07 -19.38
CA THR A 228 -11.73 1.74 -19.35
C THR A 228 -12.05 0.37 -19.95
N GLY A 229 -11.05 -0.39 -20.45
CA GLY A 229 -11.23 -1.76 -20.95
C GLY A 229 -11.36 -2.81 -19.84
N ASP A 230 -11.95 -3.97 -20.13
CA ASP A 230 -12.24 -5.01 -19.12
C ASP A 230 -10.99 -5.49 -18.39
N SER A 231 -9.91 -5.79 -19.14
CA SER A 231 -8.56 -6.04 -18.64
C SER A 231 -7.69 -4.77 -18.78
N PRO A 232 -7.35 -4.07 -17.68
CA PRO A 232 -6.44 -2.93 -17.72
C PRO A 232 -4.98 -3.41 -17.81
N ASP A 233 -4.34 -3.22 -18.96
CA ASP A 233 -2.89 -3.42 -19.11
C ASP A 233 -2.12 -2.34 -18.33
N ILE A 234 -1.69 -2.66 -17.10
CA ILE A 234 -0.94 -1.75 -16.24
C ILE A 234 0.49 -1.63 -16.75
N PHE A 235 0.74 -0.64 -17.61
CA PHE A 235 2.08 -0.34 -18.12
C PHE A 235 3.05 0.01 -16.97
N PRO A 236 4.25 -0.59 -16.90
CA PRO A 236 5.24 -0.28 -15.85
C PRO A 236 5.63 1.20 -15.78
N LEU A 237 5.48 1.93 -16.89
CA LEU A 237 5.68 3.37 -16.98
C LEU A 237 4.69 4.17 -16.11
N LEU A 238 3.45 3.68 -15.96
CA LEU A 238 2.41 4.28 -15.13
C LEU A 238 2.72 4.06 -13.63
N CYS A 239 3.22 2.87 -13.25
CA CYS A 239 3.72 2.62 -11.89
C CYS A 239 4.85 3.60 -11.51
N SER A 240 5.82 3.81 -12.40
CA SER A 240 6.88 4.82 -12.18
C SER A 240 6.35 6.27 -12.16
N ALA A 241 5.25 6.57 -12.86
CA ALA A 241 4.59 7.87 -12.77
C ALA A 241 3.89 8.08 -11.42
N MET A 242 3.20 7.06 -10.89
CA MET A 242 2.60 7.10 -9.55
C MET A 242 3.67 7.21 -8.45
N GLU A 243 4.79 6.48 -8.60
CA GLU A 243 5.96 6.60 -7.72
C GLU A 243 6.52 8.04 -7.72
N ALA A 244 6.68 8.64 -8.90
CA ALA A 244 7.13 10.03 -9.02
C ALA A 244 6.12 11.05 -8.44
N LEU A 245 4.81 10.77 -8.52
CA LEU A 245 3.75 11.61 -7.94
C LEU A 245 3.70 11.55 -6.41
N GLN A 246 4.32 10.57 -5.75
CA GLN A 246 4.29 10.45 -4.28
C GLN A 246 4.92 11.66 -3.57
N ASP A 247 5.83 12.40 -4.21
CA ASP A 247 6.37 13.70 -3.77
C ASP A 247 5.28 14.78 -3.56
N ARG A 248 4.11 14.66 -4.22
CA ARG A 248 3.01 15.62 -4.22
C ARG A 248 1.67 14.89 -4.00
N PRO A 249 1.35 14.47 -2.76
CA PRO A 249 0.23 13.55 -2.48
C PRO A 249 -1.14 14.05 -2.95
N LEU A 250 -1.35 15.37 -3.07
CA LEU A 250 -2.57 15.92 -3.66
C LEU A 250 -2.75 15.53 -5.14
N LEU A 251 -1.67 15.59 -5.94
CA LEU A 251 -1.71 15.19 -7.36
C LEU A 251 -1.89 13.68 -7.52
N LEU A 252 -1.26 12.89 -6.64
CA LEU A 252 -1.46 11.45 -6.58
C LEU A 252 -2.93 11.12 -6.30
N ASN A 253 -3.54 11.71 -5.27
CA ASN A 253 -4.96 11.50 -4.93
C ASN A 253 -5.88 11.84 -6.11
N TYR A 254 -5.75 13.01 -6.74
CA TYR A 254 -6.58 13.35 -7.92
C TYR A 254 -6.38 12.37 -9.09
N SER A 255 -5.16 11.88 -9.33
CA SER A 255 -4.90 10.88 -10.38
C SER A 255 -5.49 9.49 -10.07
N LEU A 256 -5.63 9.15 -8.78
CA LEU A 256 -6.27 7.93 -8.30
C LEU A 256 -7.81 8.04 -8.25
N ASP A 257 -8.37 9.22 -7.98
CA ASP A 257 -9.80 9.50 -8.10
C ASP A 257 -10.25 9.44 -9.58
N GLU A 258 -9.43 9.94 -10.52
CA GLU A 258 -9.63 9.82 -11.97
C GLU A 258 -9.54 8.35 -12.45
N TYR A 259 -8.51 7.60 -12.00
CA TYR A 259 -8.44 6.15 -12.21
C TYR A 259 -9.70 5.44 -11.69
N GLY A 260 -10.12 5.77 -10.47
CA GLY A 260 -11.33 5.22 -9.86
C GLY A 260 -12.59 5.53 -10.67
N THR A 261 -12.68 6.73 -11.25
CA THR A 261 -13.79 7.14 -12.14
C THR A 261 -13.81 6.34 -13.44
N ALA A 262 -12.65 6.08 -14.04
CA ALA A 262 -12.52 5.25 -15.24
C ALA A 262 -12.89 3.78 -14.97
N ARG A 263 -12.33 3.17 -13.90
CA ARG A 263 -12.68 1.79 -13.50
C ARG A 263 -14.14 1.65 -13.09
N ARG A 264 -14.70 2.60 -12.33
CA ARG A 264 -16.14 2.68 -12.02
C ARG A 264 -16.99 2.61 -13.30
N THR A 265 -16.60 3.33 -14.34
CA THR A 265 -17.28 3.33 -15.64
C THR A 265 -17.12 1.99 -16.38
N ALA A 266 -15.94 1.36 -16.31
CA ALA A 266 -15.69 0.04 -16.88
C ALA A 266 -16.55 -1.04 -16.22
N ILE A 267 -16.56 -1.12 -14.88
CA ILE A 267 -17.28 -2.17 -14.14
C ILE A 267 -18.79 -2.02 -14.27
N VAL A 268 -19.32 -0.80 -14.34
CA VAL A 268 -20.76 -0.60 -14.63
C VAL A 268 -21.13 -1.13 -16.01
N ARG A 269 -20.26 -0.97 -17.03
CA ARG A 269 -20.45 -1.59 -18.35
C ARG A 269 -20.31 -3.11 -18.28
N GLY A 270 -19.25 -3.62 -17.66
CA GLY A 270 -18.99 -5.05 -17.48
C GLY A 270 -20.13 -5.78 -16.74
N LEU A 271 -20.76 -5.14 -15.76
CA LEU A 271 -21.96 -5.67 -15.10
C LEU A 271 -23.11 -5.76 -16.10
N ILE A 272 -23.41 -4.67 -16.83
CA ILE A 272 -24.50 -4.63 -17.81
C ILE A 272 -24.28 -5.66 -18.92
N ASP A 273 -23.05 -5.83 -19.40
CA ASP A 273 -22.71 -6.83 -20.41
C ASP A 273 -22.77 -8.26 -19.84
N ALA A 274 -22.32 -8.52 -18.61
CA ALA A 274 -22.51 -9.82 -17.95
C ALA A 274 -24.00 -10.17 -17.72
N LEU A 275 -24.83 -9.17 -17.40
CA LEU A 275 -26.27 -9.32 -17.22
C LEU A 275 -27.00 -9.61 -18.55
N THR A 276 -26.68 -8.87 -19.61
CA THR A 276 -27.44 -8.84 -20.88
C THR A 276 -26.85 -9.65 -22.04
N ARG A 277 -25.51 -9.81 -22.10
CA ARG A 277 -24.78 -10.52 -23.17
C ARG A 277 -24.08 -11.80 -22.67
N GLY A 278 -23.70 -11.85 -21.39
CA GLY A 278 -22.90 -12.93 -20.83
C GLY A 278 -21.42 -12.82 -21.20
N GLY A 279 -20.67 -13.90 -21.03
CA GLY A 279 -19.24 -13.97 -21.34
C GLY A 279 -18.93 -13.98 -22.84
N PRO A 280 -17.67 -13.73 -23.23
CA PRO A 280 -17.25 -13.76 -24.64
C PRO A 280 -17.57 -15.11 -25.27
N GLY A 281 -18.41 -15.11 -26.31
CA GLY A 281 -18.94 -16.32 -26.95
C GLY A 281 -20.28 -16.84 -26.41
N GLY A 282 -20.92 -16.14 -25.48
CA GLY A 282 -22.20 -16.53 -24.87
C GLY A 282 -22.07 -17.54 -23.71
N THR A 283 -20.84 -17.76 -23.23
CA THR A 283 -20.52 -18.63 -22.10
C THR A 283 -19.58 -17.89 -21.11
N PRO A 284 -19.96 -17.71 -19.83
CA PRO A 284 -21.27 -18.01 -19.23
C PRO A 284 -22.43 -17.27 -19.91
N ARG A 285 -23.65 -17.81 -19.78
CA ARG A 285 -24.87 -17.20 -20.33
C ARG A 285 -25.18 -15.85 -19.64
N PRO A 286 -25.95 -14.95 -20.29
CA PRO A 286 -26.44 -13.74 -19.64
C PRO A 286 -27.13 -14.05 -18.30
N ILE A 287 -26.75 -13.34 -17.24
CA ILE A 287 -27.28 -13.62 -15.89
C ILE A 287 -28.80 -13.38 -15.83
N GLU A 288 -29.34 -12.46 -16.65
CA GLU A 288 -30.79 -12.22 -16.77
C GLU A 288 -31.60 -13.46 -17.23
N LEU A 289 -30.96 -14.43 -17.90
CA LEU A 289 -31.63 -15.68 -18.28
C LEU A 289 -32.03 -16.52 -17.06
N HIS A 290 -31.33 -16.36 -15.93
CA HIS A 290 -31.62 -17.05 -14.66
C HIS A 290 -32.65 -16.31 -13.79
N SER A 291 -33.28 -15.24 -14.27
CA SER A 291 -34.29 -14.45 -13.52
C SER A 291 -35.51 -15.24 -13.02
N HIS A 292 -35.72 -16.47 -13.51
CA HIS A 292 -36.74 -17.42 -13.04
C HIS A 292 -36.31 -18.23 -11.80
N ASP A 293 -35.04 -18.15 -11.39
CA ASP A 293 -34.48 -18.73 -10.17
C ASP A 293 -33.86 -17.57 -9.34
N PRO A 294 -34.59 -17.02 -8.36
CA PRO A 294 -34.13 -15.91 -7.53
C PRO A 294 -32.79 -16.16 -6.85
N LEU A 295 -32.58 -17.38 -6.35
CA LEU A 295 -31.38 -17.75 -5.58
C LEU A 295 -30.16 -17.78 -6.48
N ARG A 296 -30.30 -18.35 -7.68
CA ARG A 296 -29.25 -18.33 -8.68
C ARG A 296 -29.01 -16.94 -9.25
N TYR A 297 -30.05 -16.18 -9.58
CA TYR A 297 -29.90 -14.84 -10.16
C TYR A 297 -29.19 -13.87 -9.21
N VAL A 298 -29.58 -13.84 -7.93
CA VAL A 298 -28.91 -13.02 -6.90
C VAL A 298 -27.53 -13.58 -6.55
N GLY A 299 -27.36 -14.90 -6.54
CA GLY A 299 -26.06 -15.57 -6.35
C GLY A 299 -25.05 -15.27 -7.46
N ASP A 300 -25.42 -15.42 -8.73
CA ASP A 300 -24.60 -15.12 -9.90
C ASP A 300 -24.19 -13.63 -9.92
N MET A 301 -25.11 -12.71 -9.58
CA MET A 301 -24.80 -11.28 -9.43
C MET A 301 -23.78 -11.01 -8.32
N LEU A 302 -23.94 -11.61 -7.14
CA LEU A 302 -23.03 -11.42 -6.01
C LEU A 302 -21.67 -12.08 -6.21
N ALA A 303 -21.63 -13.25 -6.87
CA ALA A 303 -20.39 -13.89 -7.29
C ALA A 303 -19.60 -13.01 -8.28
N TRP A 304 -20.28 -12.42 -9.26
CA TRP A 304 -19.66 -11.47 -10.20
C TRP A 304 -19.13 -10.22 -9.49
N LEU A 305 -19.92 -9.62 -8.58
CA LEU A 305 -19.51 -8.45 -7.79
C LEU A 305 -18.27 -8.74 -6.92
N HIS A 306 -18.25 -9.89 -6.26
CA HIS A 306 -17.12 -10.36 -5.46
C HIS A 306 -15.87 -10.55 -6.33
N GLN A 307 -15.99 -11.21 -7.48
CA GLN A 307 -14.87 -11.42 -8.40
C GLN A 307 -14.34 -10.09 -8.97
N ALA A 308 -15.22 -9.20 -9.43
CA ALA A 308 -14.83 -7.89 -9.95
C ALA A 308 -14.09 -7.05 -8.89
N ALA A 309 -14.60 -7.01 -7.65
CA ALA A 309 -13.95 -6.30 -6.56
C ALA A 309 -12.59 -6.90 -6.17
N ALA A 310 -12.42 -8.23 -6.28
CA ALA A 310 -11.12 -8.88 -6.09
C ALA A 310 -10.12 -8.49 -7.19
N SER A 311 -10.51 -8.56 -8.47
CA SER A 311 -9.64 -8.19 -9.59
C SER A 311 -9.25 -6.71 -9.57
N GLU A 312 -10.16 -5.79 -9.25
CA GLU A 312 -9.82 -4.36 -9.08
C GLU A 312 -8.84 -4.11 -7.92
N LYS A 313 -8.92 -4.90 -6.85
CA LYS A 313 -7.95 -4.84 -5.74
C LYS A 313 -6.56 -5.29 -6.19
N GLU A 314 -6.47 -6.34 -7.00
CA GLU A 314 -5.20 -6.81 -7.60
C GLU A 314 -4.62 -5.80 -8.62
N TYR A 315 -5.47 -5.20 -9.46
CA TYR A 315 -5.07 -4.14 -10.39
C TYR A 315 -4.56 -2.90 -9.62
N LEU A 316 -5.29 -2.44 -8.61
CA LEU A 316 -4.90 -1.28 -7.79
C LEU A 316 -3.62 -1.55 -6.98
N GLN A 317 -3.45 -2.76 -6.43
CA GLN A 317 -2.19 -3.18 -5.80
C GLN A 317 -1.02 -3.26 -6.78
N THR A 318 -1.26 -3.67 -8.03
CA THR A 318 -0.23 -3.71 -9.09
C THR A 318 0.18 -2.29 -9.52
N LEU A 319 -0.77 -1.38 -9.66
CA LEU A 319 -0.54 0.04 -9.95
C LEU A 319 0.28 0.72 -8.84
N ILE A 320 -0.08 0.49 -7.58
CA ILE A 320 0.50 1.11 -6.38
C ILE A 320 1.79 0.39 -5.92
N LYS A 321 2.22 -0.70 -6.57
CA LYS A 321 3.33 -1.58 -6.15
C LYS A 321 4.68 -0.89 -5.86
N SER A 322 4.98 0.24 -6.53
CA SER A 322 6.18 1.05 -6.26
C SER A 322 6.00 2.12 -5.17
N CYS A 323 4.75 2.50 -4.88
CA CYS A 323 4.41 3.49 -3.86
C CYS A 323 4.32 2.83 -2.48
N LYS A 324 4.48 3.63 -1.41
CA LYS A 324 4.12 3.16 -0.06
C LYS A 324 2.59 2.96 0.03
N PRO A 325 2.09 1.75 0.37
CA PRO A 325 0.66 1.47 0.32
C PRO A 325 -0.05 1.78 1.64
N ASP A 326 -0.74 2.91 1.72
CA ASP A 326 -1.72 3.14 2.78
C ASP A 326 -2.98 2.31 2.47
N SER A 327 -3.26 1.30 3.30
CA SER A 327 -4.40 0.39 3.09
C SER A 327 -5.75 1.11 3.06
N GLU A 328 -5.86 2.24 3.76
CA GLU A 328 -7.05 3.09 3.78
C GLU A 328 -7.31 3.77 2.42
N LEU A 329 -6.26 4.23 1.72
CA LEU A 329 -6.40 4.78 0.36
C LEU A 329 -6.87 3.70 -0.61
N ILE A 330 -6.32 2.49 -0.52
CA ILE A 330 -6.72 1.34 -1.35
C ILE A 330 -8.20 1.02 -1.13
N GLN A 331 -8.66 0.95 0.13
CA GLN A 331 -10.07 0.71 0.47
C GLN A 331 -10.99 1.85 -0.02
N LYS A 332 -10.59 3.11 0.17
CA LYS A 332 -11.36 4.29 -0.28
C LYS A 332 -11.54 4.30 -1.80
N ILE A 333 -10.48 4.04 -2.57
CA ILE A 333 -10.53 3.99 -4.03
C ILE A 333 -11.38 2.81 -4.50
N LEU A 334 -11.23 1.62 -3.90
CA LEU A 334 -12.05 0.45 -4.23
C LEU A 334 -13.55 0.67 -3.89
N GLY A 335 -13.85 1.40 -2.82
CA GLY A 335 -15.19 1.84 -2.47
C GLY A 335 -15.79 2.82 -3.49
N HIS A 336 -15.02 3.79 -3.99
CA HIS A 336 -15.45 4.70 -5.06
C HIS A 336 -15.65 3.97 -6.40
N ILE A 337 -14.77 3.03 -6.72
CA ILE A 337 -14.87 2.16 -7.91
C ILE A 337 -16.16 1.34 -7.90
N THR A 338 -16.48 0.71 -6.76
CA THR A 338 -17.66 -0.16 -6.63
C THR A 338 -19.00 0.59 -6.44
N GLU A 339 -18.96 1.86 -6.02
CA GLU A 339 -20.14 2.72 -5.82
C GLU A 339 -21.06 2.79 -7.05
N GLY A 340 -20.48 2.83 -8.27
CA GLY A 340 -21.26 2.86 -9.51
C GLY A 340 -22.17 1.65 -9.72
N VAL A 341 -21.78 0.49 -9.17
CA VAL A 341 -22.44 -0.81 -9.36
C VAL A 341 -23.57 -1.04 -8.35
N CYS A 342 -23.51 -0.33 -7.22
CA CYS A 342 -24.44 -0.47 -6.09
C CYS A 342 -25.90 -0.17 -6.47
N ARG A 343 -26.13 0.85 -7.31
CA ARG A 343 -27.50 1.22 -7.75
C ARG A 343 -28.12 0.21 -8.73
N PRO A 344 -27.45 -0.23 -9.81
CA PRO A 344 -27.94 -1.34 -10.65
C PRO A 344 -28.23 -2.62 -9.86
N PHE A 345 -27.36 -2.99 -8.91
CA PHE A 345 -27.54 -4.14 -8.03
C PHE A 345 -28.79 -3.99 -7.14
N LYS A 346 -28.88 -2.89 -6.38
CA LYS A 346 -29.99 -2.62 -5.45
C LYS A 346 -31.36 -2.69 -6.13
N VAL A 347 -31.52 -2.05 -7.30
CA VAL A 347 -32.80 -2.08 -8.05
C VAL A 347 -33.19 -3.51 -8.49
N ARG A 348 -32.22 -4.33 -8.90
CA ARG A 348 -32.49 -5.70 -9.36
C ARG A 348 -32.81 -6.65 -8.20
N VAL A 349 -32.12 -6.51 -7.06
CA VAL A 349 -32.40 -7.33 -5.87
C VAL A 349 -33.73 -6.94 -5.23
N ASP A 350 -34.06 -5.64 -5.16
CA ASP A 350 -35.36 -5.13 -4.70
C ASP A 350 -36.52 -5.67 -5.57
N GLN A 351 -36.38 -5.66 -6.90
CA GLN A 351 -37.35 -6.27 -7.82
C GLN A 351 -37.56 -7.77 -7.60
N VAL A 352 -36.50 -8.52 -7.30
CA VAL A 352 -36.58 -9.96 -7.01
C VAL A 352 -37.27 -10.20 -5.66
N LEU A 353 -36.88 -9.46 -4.62
CA LEU A 353 -37.46 -9.57 -3.27
C LEU A 353 -38.93 -9.12 -3.21
N ALA A 354 -39.36 -8.25 -4.13
CA ALA A 354 -40.76 -7.83 -4.28
C ALA A 354 -41.61 -8.77 -5.16
N ALA A 355 -40.98 -9.54 -6.06
CA ALA A 355 -41.66 -10.56 -6.86
C ALA A 355 -41.88 -11.86 -6.08
N GLU A 356 -40.92 -12.23 -5.22
CA GLU A 356 -40.96 -13.48 -4.46
C GLU A 356 -41.95 -13.46 -3.28
N GLN A 357 -42.71 -14.54 -3.15
CA GLN A 357 -43.69 -14.72 -2.08
C GLN A 357 -43.35 -15.88 -1.14
N ASP A 358 -42.45 -16.79 -1.52
CA ASP A 358 -42.05 -17.92 -0.68
C ASP A 358 -41.06 -17.50 0.42
N ALA A 359 -41.50 -17.63 1.67
CA ALA A 359 -40.68 -17.38 2.85
C ALA A 359 -39.42 -18.27 2.92
N VAL A 360 -39.43 -19.48 2.35
CA VAL A 360 -38.25 -20.36 2.31
C VAL A 360 -37.20 -19.82 1.33
N VAL A 361 -37.62 -19.35 0.15
CA VAL A 361 -36.73 -18.67 -0.83
C VAL A 361 -36.19 -17.36 -0.26
N LEU A 362 -37.04 -16.52 0.35
CA LEU A 362 -36.62 -15.26 0.99
C LEU A 362 -35.61 -15.50 2.13
N ASN A 363 -35.81 -16.53 2.96
CA ASN A 363 -34.85 -16.92 4.01
C ASN A 363 -33.51 -17.40 3.42
N LYS A 364 -33.53 -18.19 2.35
CA LYS A 364 -32.30 -18.62 1.64
C LYS A 364 -31.58 -17.42 1.01
N LEU A 365 -32.30 -16.48 0.40
CA LEU A 365 -31.75 -15.22 -0.14
C LEU A 365 -31.10 -14.36 0.95
N ASN A 366 -31.76 -14.18 2.10
CA ASN A 366 -31.22 -13.47 3.26
C ASN A 366 -29.90 -14.11 3.75
N ASN A 367 -29.86 -15.44 3.86
CA ASN A 367 -28.63 -16.15 4.25
C ASN A 367 -27.49 -15.99 3.22
N LEU A 368 -27.81 -16.01 1.92
CA LEU A 368 -26.85 -15.77 0.84
C LEU A 368 -26.34 -14.32 0.86
N LEU A 369 -27.21 -13.33 1.07
CA LEU A 369 -26.84 -11.92 1.25
C LEU A 369 -25.96 -11.70 2.50
N LYS A 370 -26.30 -12.32 3.63
CA LYS A 370 -25.47 -12.30 4.87
C LYS A 370 -24.09 -12.94 4.63
N PHE A 371 -23.99 -14.02 3.86
CA PHE A 371 -22.70 -14.64 3.48
C PHE A 371 -21.85 -13.70 2.60
N TYR A 372 -22.42 -13.17 1.51
CA TYR A 372 -21.69 -12.28 0.62
C TYR A 372 -21.35 -10.94 1.26
N HIS A 373 -22.17 -10.39 2.18
CA HIS A 373 -21.80 -9.23 2.99
C HIS A 373 -20.48 -9.48 3.73
N ASN A 374 -20.37 -10.61 4.45
CA ASN A 374 -19.14 -10.96 5.17
C ASN A 374 -17.93 -11.10 4.23
N THR A 375 -18.13 -11.67 3.03
CA THR A 375 -17.06 -11.87 2.05
C THR A 375 -16.60 -10.55 1.42
N VAL A 376 -17.54 -9.70 0.99
CA VAL A 376 -17.26 -8.35 0.44
C VAL A 376 -16.61 -7.46 1.50
N LYS A 377 -17.08 -7.54 2.76
CA LYS A 377 -16.51 -6.81 3.91
C LYS A 377 -15.04 -7.13 4.15
N GLN A 378 -14.60 -8.38 3.95
CA GLN A 378 -13.16 -8.74 4.02
C GLN A 378 -12.31 -8.12 2.90
N ILE A 379 -12.90 -7.82 1.74
CA ILE A 379 -12.17 -7.27 0.59
C ILE A 379 -12.13 -5.73 0.64
N LEU A 380 -13.27 -5.08 0.89
CA LEU A 380 -13.43 -3.62 0.83
C LEU A 380 -13.35 -2.91 2.19
N GLY A 381 -13.66 -3.60 3.29
CA GLY A 381 -13.84 -3.01 4.62
C GLY A 381 -15.25 -2.47 4.87
N ASP A 382 -15.49 -2.06 6.12
CA ASP A 382 -16.77 -1.58 6.66
C ASP A 382 -17.28 -0.31 5.97
N SER A 383 -16.39 0.61 5.61
CA SER A 383 -16.74 1.96 5.14
C SER A 383 -17.21 2.04 3.68
N ALA A 384 -17.25 0.91 2.96
CA ALA A 384 -17.52 0.92 1.52
C ALA A 384 -19.02 0.89 1.17
N SER A 385 -19.40 1.67 0.17
CA SER A 385 -20.78 1.78 -0.36
C SER A 385 -21.38 0.42 -0.76
N LEU A 386 -20.57 -0.48 -1.33
CA LEU A 386 -21.02 -1.83 -1.68
C LEU A 386 -21.34 -2.67 -0.42
N THR A 387 -20.48 -2.64 0.60
CA THR A 387 -20.70 -3.35 1.88
C THR A 387 -22.03 -2.92 2.51
N ILE A 388 -22.28 -1.61 2.55
CA ILE A 388 -23.50 -1.00 3.07
C ILE A 388 -24.72 -1.42 2.22
N THR A 389 -24.66 -1.35 0.89
CA THR A 389 -25.82 -1.71 0.05
C THR A 389 -26.16 -3.20 0.07
N VAL A 390 -25.19 -4.10 0.30
CA VAL A 390 -25.49 -5.52 0.55
C VAL A 390 -26.14 -5.71 1.93
N GLU A 391 -25.78 -4.91 2.94
CA GLU A 391 -26.43 -4.90 4.26
C GLU A 391 -27.87 -4.36 4.21
N GLU A 392 -28.12 -3.29 3.44
CA GLU A 392 -29.46 -2.79 3.15
C GLU A 392 -30.33 -3.85 2.45
N MET A 393 -29.76 -4.63 1.51
CA MET A 393 -30.50 -5.71 0.84
C MET A 393 -30.70 -6.93 1.74
N ALA A 394 -29.76 -7.26 2.61
CA ALA A 394 -29.94 -8.32 3.62
C ALA A 394 -31.05 -7.95 4.61
N THR A 395 -31.07 -6.70 5.11
CA THR A 395 -32.09 -6.21 6.03
C THR A 395 -33.47 -6.08 5.37
N LEU A 396 -33.55 -5.63 4.11
CA LEU A 396 -34.81 -5.63 3.35
C LEU A 396 -35.32 -7.06 3.08
N SER A 397 -34.43 -7.99 2.69
CA SER A 397 -34.78 -9.41 2.51
C SER A 397 -35.31 -10.05 3.81
N HIS A 398 -34.69 -9.73 4.95
CA HIS A 398 -35.11 -10.16 6.28
C HIS A 398 -36.48 -9.58 6.69
N GLN A 399 -36.75 -8.30 6.38
CA GLN A 399 -38.07 -7.68 6.59
C GLN A 399 -39.14 -8.32 5.70
N MET A 400 -38.86 -8.55 4.41
CA MET A 400 -39.82 -9.19 3.49
C MET A 400 -40.11 -10.65 3.87
N PHE A 401 -39.10 -11.38 4.35
CA PHE A 401 -39.28 -12.70 4.94
C PHE A 401 -40.24 -12.68 6.14
N PHE A 402 -40.05 -11.77 7.12
CA PHE A 402 -40.97 -11.64 8.25
C PHE A 402 -42.36 -11.15 7.84
N ASN A 403 -42.46 -10.28 6.84
CA ASN A 403 -43.75 -9.85 6.29
C ASN A 403 -44.49 -11.01 5.60
N SER A 404 -43.78 -11.90 4.90
CA SER A 404 -44.36 -13.11 4.33
C SER A 404 -44.82 -14.09 5.41
N LEU A 405 -44.01 -14.33 6.46
CA LEU A 405 -44.42 -15.15 7.62
C LEU A 405 -45.64 -14.57 8.34
N ASN A 406 -45.67 -13.26 8.62
CA ASN A 406 -46.83 -12.60 9.22
C ASN A 406 -48.07 -12.69 8.31
N CYS A 407 -47.91 -12.55 6.99
CA CYS A 407 -49.00 -12.71 6.04
C CYS A 407 -49.54 -14.15 6.01
N HIS A 408 -48.67 -15.16 6.12
CA HIS A 408 -49.06 -16.56 6.27
C HIS A 408 -49.80 -16.80 7.59
N ALA A 409 -49.31 -16.24 8.71
CA ALA A 409 -49.95 -16.31 10.02
C ALA A 409 -51.35 -15.66 10.03
N SER A 410 -51.54 -14.48 9.41
CA SER A 410 -52.87 -13.88 9.26
C SER A 410 -53.78 -14.74 8.37
N LYS A 411 -53.29 -15.22 7.22
CA LYS A 411 -54.04 -16.14 6.34
C LYS A 411 -54.42 -17.45 7.03
N LEU A 412 -53.63 -17.91 8.01
CA LEU A 412 -53.88 -19.09 8.82
C LEU A 412 -55.02 -18.85 9.82
N LEU A 413 -55.01 -17.70 10.51
CA LEU A 413 -56.06 -17.27 11.43
C LEU A 413 -57.40 -17.03 10.71
N ASP A 414 -57.39 -16.32 9.57
CA ASP A 414 -58.58 -16.07 8.75
C ASP A 414 -59.21 -17.35 8.19
N LYS A 415 -58.40 -18.40 7.99
CA LYS A 415 -58.81 -19.71 7.47
C LYS A 415 -58.97 -20.78 8.56
N ALA A 416 -59.22 -20.37 9.81
CA ALA A 416 -59.54 -21.28 10.91
C ALA A 416 -60.83 -22.10 10.64
N LYS A 417 -60.65 -23.27 10.02
CA LYS A 417 -61.71 -24.26 9.78
C LYS A 417 -62.07 -24.97 11.08
N LEU A 418 -63.31 -25.49 11.13
CA LEU A 418 -63.69 -26.45 12.18
C LEU A 418 -62.74 -27.66 12.14
N PRO A 419 -62.31 -28.18 13.31
CA PRO A 419 -61.44 -29.34 13.38
C PRO A 419 -62.14 -30.60 12.83
N PRO A 420 -61.38 -31.58 12.31
CA PRO A 420 -61.94 -32.83 11.78
C PRO A 420 -62.57 -33.68 12.91
N PRO A 421 -63.55 -34.56 12.58
CA PRO A 421 -64.20 -35.42 13.57
C PRO A 421 -63.23 -36.41 14.25
N ASP A 422 -62.08 -36.68 13.65
CA ASP A 422 -61.02 -37.51 14.24
C ASP A 422 -60.23 -36.80 15.38
N LEU A 423 -60.56 -35.54 15.70
CA LEU A 423 -59.82 -34.63 16.60
C LEU A 423 -58.33 -34.49 16.27
N GLY A 424 -57.96 -34.80 15.03
CA GLY A 424 -56.59 -34.71 14.52
C GLY A 424 -56.19 -33.30 14.05
N PRO A 425 -54.88 -33.06 13.83
CA PRO A 425 -54.35 -31.82 13.27
C PRO A 425 -54.98 -31.45 11.92
N THR A 426 -55.38 -30.18 11.76
CA THR A 426 -55.81 -29.62 10.48
C THR A 426 -54.69 -29.65 9.43
N SER A 427 -55.03 -29.64 8.13
CA SER A 427 -54.01 -29.60 7.07
C SER A 427 -53.17 -28.31 7.16
N SER A 428 -53.82 -27.18 7.43
CA SER A 428 -53.18 -25.87 7.62
C SER A 428 -52.11 -25.88 8.72
N LEU A 429 -52.30 -26.66 9.79
CA LEU A 429 -51.29 -26.88 10.83
C LEU A 429 -50.09 -27.65 10.28
N LYS A 430 -50.32 -28.76 9.57
CA LYS A 430 -49.25 -29.58 8.96
C LYS A 430 -48.45 -28.79 7.92
N GLU A 431 -49.13 -28.03 7.07
CA GLU A 431 -48.54 -27.14 6.07
C GLU A 431 -47.65 -26.06 6.74
N SER A 432 -48.13 -25.44 7.82
CA SER A 432 -47.39 -24.40 8.55
C SER A 432 -46.19 -24.97 9.34
N LEU A 433 -46.34 -26.15 9.95
CA LEU A 433 -45.23 -26.86 10.61
C LEU A 433 -44.19 -27.36 9.60
N GLN A 434 -44.59 -27.74 8.39
CA GLN A 434 -43.64 -28.11 7.33
C GLN A 434 -42.85 -26.87 6.86
N LEU A 435 -43.52 -25.75 6.58
CA LEU A 435 -42.87 -24.48 6.26
C LEU A 435 -41.89 -24.05 7.36
N LEU A 436 -42.26 -24.19 8.64
CA LEU A 436 -41.38 -23.90 9.77
C LEU A 436 -40.14 -24.80 9.76
N ARG A 437 -40.29 -26.11 9.51
CA ARG A 437 -39.15 -27.04 9.42
C ARG A 437 -38.24 -26.71 8.25
N ASP A 438 -38.79 -26.35 7.10
CA ASP A 438 -38.02 -25.98 5.91
C ASP A 438 -37.26 -24.66 6.12
N VAL A 439 -37.86 -23.68 6.81
CA VAL A 439 -37.19 -22.43 7.23
C VAL A 439 -36.06 -22.70 8.23
N LEU A 440 -36.28 -23.52 9.26
CA LEU A 440 -35.28 -23.83 10.29
C LEU A 440 -34.10 -24.63 9.72
N ALA A 441 -34.36 -25.66 8.91
CA ALA A 441 -33.31 -26.44 8.24
C ALA A 441 -32.40 -25.58 7.35
N CYS A 442 -32.95 -24.53 6.71
CA CYS A 442 -32.16 -23.56 5.95
C CYS A 442 -31.29 -22.63 6.82
N GLN A 443 -31.66 -22.42 8.09
CA GLN A 443 -30.89 -21.62 9.04
C GLN A 443 -29.80 -22.45 9.75
N ASP A 444 -30.02 -23.75 9.96
CA ASP A 444 -28.98 -24.67 10.42
C ASP A 444 -27.87 -24.84 9.37
N ALA A 445 -28.23 -25.02 8.10
CA ALA A 445 -27.29 -25.11 6.98
C ALA A 445 -26.51 -23.81 6.67
N SER A 446 -26.89 -22.68 7.29
CA SER A 446 -26.28 -21.37 7.05
C SER A 446 -25.01 -21.14 7.90
N VAL A 447 -23.98 -20.50 7.32
CA VAL A 447 -22.68 -20.25 7.97
C VAL A 447 -22.66 -18.97 8.84
N VAL A 448 -23.83 -18.42 9.19
CA VAL A 448 -23.98 -17.19 9.99
C VAL A 448 -23.56 -17.40 11.46
N PRO A 449 -22.92 -16.41 12.14
CA PRO A 449 -22.54 -16.50 13.55
C PRO A 449 -23.69 -16.83 14.52
N LEU A 450 -23.35 -17.59 15.56
CA LEU A 450 -24.31 -18.25 16.46
C LEU A 450 -25.23 -17.31 17.25
N ASP A 451 -24.79 -16.11 17.62
CA ASP A 451 -25.61 -15.22 18.48
C ASP A 451 -26.68 -14.44 17.71
N ASN A 452 -26.39 -14.01 16.47
CA ASN A 452 -27.42 -13.45 15.59
C ASN A 452 -28.46 -14.52 15.23
N LYS A 453 -28.03 -15.78 14.98
CA LYS A 453 -28.94 -16.92 14.79
C LYS A 453 -29.94 -17.07 15.94
N LYS A 454 -29.51 -16.98 17.21
CA LYS A 454 -30.40 -17.14 18.38
C LYS A 454 -31.54 -16.10 18.41
N GLN A 455 -31.28 -14.85 18.02
CA GLN A 455 -32.31 -13.82 17.99
C GLN A 455 -33.26 -14.01 16.81
N ASP A 456 -32.73 -14.26 15.61
CA ASP A 456 -33.50 -14.60 14.40
C ASP A 456 -34.42 -15.81 14.67
N PHE A 457 -33.88 -16.89 15.23
CA PHE A 457 -34.64 -18.09 15.61
C PHE A 457 -35.78 -17.77 16.58
N LYS A 458 -35.51 -17.02 17.68
CA LYS A 458 -36.55 -16.71 18.67
C LYS A 458 -37.69 -15.90 18.06
N GLN A 459 -37.39 -14.95 17.17
CA GLN A 459 -38.38 -14.13 16.48
C GLN A 459 -39.20 -14.94 15.47
N VAL A 460 -38.57 -15.79 14.65
CA VAL A 460 -39.25 -16.71 13.72
C VAL A 460 -40.18 -17.67 14.48
N LEU A 461 -39.71 -18.22 15.60
CA LEU A 461 -40.52 -19.11 16.44
C LEU A 461 -41.75 -18.38 16.99
N SER A 462 -41.64 -17.15 17.50
CA SER A 462 -42.86 -16.38 17.88
C SER A 462 -43.77 -16.08 16.70
N CYS A 463 -43.21 -15.68 15.55
CA CYS A 463 -43.96 -15.28 14.36
C CYS A 463 -44.81 -16.43 13.78
N VAL A 464 -44.38 -17.69 13.92
CA VAL A 464 -45.11 -18.85 13.41
C VAL A 464 -45.83 -19.63 14.50
N VAL A 465 -45.20 -19.91 15.65
CA VAL A 465 -45.76 -20.79 16.69
C VAL A 465 -46.89 -20.11 17.45
N ASP A 466 -46.77 -18.82 17.81
CA ASP A 466 -47.83 -18.16 18.59
C ASP A 466 -49.14 -18.01 17.79
N PRO A 467 -49.14 -17.62 16.49
CA PRO A 467 -50.35 -17.66 15.65
C PRO A 467 -50.86 -19.07 15.35
N VAL A 468 -49.98 -20.09 15.28
CA VAL A 468 -50.39 -21.50 15.16
C VAL A 468 -51.16 -21.94 16.41
N LEU A 469 -50.67 -21.64 17.61
CA LEU A 469 -51.38 -21.92 18.87
C LEU A 469 -52.69 -21.14 18.97
N GLN A 470 -52.70 -19.87 18.56
CA GLN A 470 -53.90 -19.03 18.52
C GLN A 470 -54.95 -19.57 17.54
N MET A 471 -54.56 -20.01 16.33
CA MET A 471 -55.46 -20.69 15.39
C MET A 471 -56.02 -21.98 16.01
N CYS A 472 -55.18 -22.78 16.68
CA CYS A 472 -55.65 -23.99 17.37
C CYS A 472 -56.68 -23.64 18.45
N SER A 473 -56.44 -22.60 19.26
CA SER A 473 -57.37 -22.13 20.31
C SER A 473 -58.70 -21.63 19.74
N VAL A 474 -58.67 -20.80 18.69
CA VAL A 474 -59.88 -20.27 18.02
C VAL A 474 -60.67 -21.35 17.27
N SER A 475 -60.00 -22.45 16.88
CA SER A 475 -60.65 -23.64 16.30
C SER A 475 -61.26 -24.53 17.40
N ALA A 476 -60.57 -24.66 18.54
CA ALA A 476 -60.95 -25.51 19.66
C ALA A 476 -62.08 -24.92 20.52
N SER A 477 -62.18 -23.59 20.64
CA SER A 477 -63.25 -22.90 21.39
C SER A 477 -64.66 -23.05 20.79
N ARG A 478 -64.79 -23.77 19.67
CA ARG A 478 -66.05 -24.16 19.03
C ARG A 478 -66.47 -25.60 19.34
N LEU A 479 -65.72 -26.29 20.22
CA LEU A 479 -65.94 -27.66 20.67
C LEU A 479 -66.36 -27.70 22.14
N ASN A 480 -66.81 -28.86 22.62
CA ASN A 480 -66.98 -29.12 24.06
C ASN A 480 -65.61 -29.15 24.76
N THR A 481 -65.58 -29.01 26.09
CA THR A 481 -64.35 -29.01 26.91
C THR A 481 -63.41 -30.19 26.65
N VAL A 482 -63.95 -31.42 26.58
CA VAL A 482 -63.18 -32.65 26.34
C VAL A 482 -62.63 -32.70 24.90
N ASP A 483 -63.47 -32.38 23.92
CA ASP A 483 -63.10 -32.34 22.49
C ASP A 483 -62.03 -31.26 22.23
N MET A 484 -62.20 -30.08 22.83
CA MET A 484 -61.28 -28.95 22.82
C MET A 484 -59.91 -29.35 23.36
N ALA A 485 -59.86 -29.96 24.55
CA ALA A 485 -58.61 -30.35 25.19
C ALA A 485 -57.90 -31.47 24.42
N ALA A 486 -58.61 -32.49 23.93
CA ALA A 486 -58.02 -33.56 23.13
C ALA A 486 -57.45 -33.05 21.79
N TYR A 487 -58.18 -32.20 21.07
CA TYR A 487 -57.67 -31.56 19.84
C TYR A 487 -56.48 -30.63 20.12
N MET A 488 -56.51 -29.87 21.21
CA MET A 488 -55.41 -29.00 21.62
C MET A 488 -54.15 -29.80 21.95
N THR A 489 -54.26 -30.83 22.79
CA THR A 489 -53.16 -31.76 23.10
C THR A 489 -52.56 -32.37 21.83
N ASN A 490 -53.40 -32.80 20.88
CA ASN A 490 -52.94 -33.33 19.59
C ASN A 490 -52.15 -32.30 18.76
N CYS A 491 -52.62 -31.04 18.71
CA CYS A 491 -51.97 -29.98 17.96
C CYS A 491 -50.66 -29.49 18.61
N ILE A 492 -50.63 -29.34 19.93
CA ILE A 492 -49.43 -28.94 20.67
C ILE A 492 -48.37 -30.05 20.61
N TYR A 493 -48.74 -31.33 20.78
CA TYR A 493 -47.82 -32.46 20.69
C TYR A 493 -47.12 -32.56 19.32
N LEU A 494 -47.84 -32.28 18.23
CA LEU A 494 -47.24 -32.24 16.88
C LEU A 494 -46.33 -31.02 16.68
N THR A 495 -46.67 -29.89 17.28
CA THR A 495 -45.81 -28.69 17.31
C THR A 495 -44.52 -28.96 18.10
N GLN A 496 -44.64 -29.62 19.25
CA GLN A 496 -43.52 -30.06 20.09
C GLN A 496 -42.61 -31.03 19.32
N ASN A 497 -43.16 -32.07 18.69
CA ASN A 497 -42.40 -33.02 17.85
C ASN A 497 -41.72 -32.35 16.64
N ALA A 498 -42.33 -31.34 16.04
CA ALA A 498 -41.72 -30.59 14.93
C ALA A 498 -40.55 -29.70 15.39
N LEU A 499 -40.56 -29.25 16.65
CA LEU A 499 -39.53 -28.39 17.25
C LEU A 499 -38.40 -29.17 17.93
N ALA A 500 -38.68 -30.34 18.50
CA ALA A 500 -37.74 -31.17 19.27
C ALA A 500 -36.49 -31.66 18.51
N VAL A 501 -36.42 -31.41 17.20
CA VAL A 501 -35.24 -31.66 16.36
C VAL A 501 -34.16 -30.57 16.51
N TYR A 502 -34.52 -29.38 17.03
CA TYR A 502 -33.68 -28.18 16.98
C TYR A 502 -33.19 -27.72 18.37
N HIS A 503 -31.86 -27.70 18.55
CA HIS A 503 -31.14 -27.38 19.80
C HIS A 503 -31.37 -25.99 20.42
N PHE A 504 -32.17 -25.12 19.81
CA PHE A 504 -32.46 -23.76 20.31
C PHE A 504 -33.92 -23.58 20.76
N THR A 505 -34.70 -24.67 20.84
CA THR A 505 -36.15 -24.61 21.11
C THR A 505 -36.56 -24.88 22.56
N ASP A 506 -35.65 -25.32 23.43
CA ASP A 506 -35.90 -25.81 24.80
C ASP A 506 -36.91 -24.96 25.61
N SER A 507 -36.70 -23.65 25.71
CA SER A 507 -37.59 -22.73 26.45
C SER A 507 -39.01 -22.64 25.86
N ARG A 508 -39.18 -22.92 24.57
CA ARG A 508 -40.51 -23.08 23.94
C ARG A 508 -41.05 -24.49 24.08
N LEU A 509 -40.21 -25.53 24.06
CA LEU A 509 -40.63 -26.90 24.35
C LEU A 509 -41.17 -27.04 25.78
N GLU A 510 -40.55 -26.38 26.75
CA GLU A 510 -41.00 -26.28 28.14
C GLU A 510 -42.37 -25.58 28.25
N MET A 511 -42.53 -24.43 27.57
CA MET A 511 -43.81 -23.72 27.51
C MET A 511 -44.93 -24.56 26.86
N LEU A 512 -44.62 -25.28 25.77
CA LEU A 512 -45.57 -26.19 25.11
C LEU A 512 -45.90 -27.40 25.99
N GLN A 513 -44.92 -27.94 26.73
CA GLN A 513 -45.14 -29.04 27.67
C GLN A 513 -46.06 -28.63 28.81
N ALA A 514 -45.85 -27.45 29.42
CA ALA A 514 -46.75 -26.91 30.44
C ALA A 514 -48.19 -26.70 29.92
N GLN A 515 -48.34 -26.32 28.64
CA GLN A 515 -49.66 -26.25 28.01
C GLN A 515 -50.27 -27.64 27.76
N ILE A 516 -49.49 -28.66 27.40
CA ILE A 516 -49.96 -30.06 27.30
C ILE A 516 -50.47 -30.52 28.66
N ASP A 517 -49.67 -30.37 29.71
CA ASP A 517 -50.03 -30.87 31.04
C ASP A 517 -51.30 -30.19 31.59
N ALA A 518 -51.48 -28.87 31.37
CA ALA A 518 -52.74 -28.19 31.74
C ALA A 518 -53.99 -28.68 30.96
N GLN A 519 -53.85 -29.07 29.68
CA GLN A 519 -54.94 -29.71 28.94
C GLN A 519 -55.17 -31.16 29.39
N VAL A 520 -54.12 -31.86 29.83
CA VAL A 520 -54.19 -33.19 30.43
C VAL A 520 -54.93 -33.16 31.76
N ASP A 521 -54.65 -32.19 32.64
CA ASP A 521 -55.38 -32.02 33.91
C ASP A 521 -56.87 -31.73 33.67
N THR A 522 -57.19 -30.98 32.61
CA THR A 522 -58.57 -30.74 32.17
C THR A 522 -59.24 -32.04 31.71
N LEU A 523 -58.58 -32.84 30.87
CA LEU A 523 -59.08 -34.16 30.44
C LEU A 523 -59.23 -35.14 31.60
N VAL A 524 -58.29 -35.16 32.54
CA VAL A 524 -58.31 -36.01 33.74
C VAL A 524 -59.50 -35.67 34.63
N SER A 525 -59.76 -34.38 34.83
CA SER A 525 -60.87 -33.87 35.64
C SER A 525 -62.23 -34.19 35.02
N GLU A 526 -62.38 -33.95 33.71
CA GLU A 526 -63.60 -34.29 32.97
C GLU A 526 -63.82 -35.80 32.88
N GLN A 527 -62.77 -36.61 32.73
CA GLN A 527 -62.85 -38.07 32.75
C GLN A 527 -63.28 -38.59 34.13
N ALA A 528 -62.71 -38.07 35.21
CA ALA A 528 -63.12 -38.41 36.57
C ALA A 528 -64.58 -37.98 36.83
N ALA A 529 -64.98 -36.77 36.43
CA ALA A 529 -66.35 -36.29 36.55
C ALA A 529 -67.33 -37.14 35.73
N PHE A 530 -66.98 -37.54 34.49
CA PHE A 530 -67.80 -38.44 33.67
C PHE A 530 -68.01 -39.79 34.34
N ILE A 531 -66.95 -40.39 34.89
CA ILE A 531 -67.01 -41.69 35.58
C ILE A 531 -67.81 -41.57 36.89
N LEU A 532 -67.54 -40.57 37.73
CA LEU A 532 -68.27 -40.34 38.98
C LEU A 532 -69.76 -40.05 38.75
N ASN A 533 -70.12 -39.32 37.69
CA ASN A 533 -71.51 -39.12 37.28
C ASN A 533 -72.15 -40.42 36.79
N ARG A 534 -71.43 -41.25 36.00
CA ARG A 534 -71.95 -42.54 35.49
C ARG A 534 -72.17 -43.60 36.58
N VAL A 535 -71.54 -43.44 37.74
CA VAL A 535 -71.66 -44.32 38.90
C VAL A 535 -72.61 -43.71 39.97
N ASP A 536 -73.16 -42.52 39.72
CA ASP A 536 -73.96 -41.70 40.65
C ASP A 536 -73.21 -41.25 41.93
N LEU A 537 -71.91 -41.50 42.02
CA LEU A 537 -71.06 -41.08 43.15
C LEU A 537 -70.69 -39.59 43.11
N ALA A 538 -70.88 -38.89 41.99
CA ALA A 538 -70.62 -37.45 41.90
C ALA A 538 -71.43 -36.64 42.92
N HIS A 539 -72.73 -36.93 43.07
CA HIS A 539 -73.58 -36.26 44.07
C HIS A 539 -73.10 -36.58 45.50
N VAL A 540 -72.83 -37.86 45.78
CA VAL A 540 -72.31 -38.32 47.08
C VAL A 540 -71.01 -37.60 47.45
N TYR A 541 -70.07 -37.51 46.51
CA TYR A 541 -68.79 -36.82 46.68
C TYR A 541 -68.94 -35.32 46.89
N SER A 542 -69.78 -34.63 46.09
CA SER A 542 -70.05 -33.21 46.26
C SER A 542 -70.74 -32.89 47.60
N THR A 543 -71.70 -33.69 48.04
CA THR A 543 -72.34 -33.52 49.37
C THR A 543 -71.31 -33.68 50.49
N ILE A 544 -70.44 -34.71 50.42
CA ILE A 544 -69.34 -34.91 51.38
C ILE A 544 -68.37 -33.72 51.37
N GLN A 545 -67.99 -33.20 50.19
CA GLN A 545 -67.09 -32.05 50.08
C GLN A 545 -67.71 -30.74 50.58
N SER A 546 -69.05 -30.64 50.60
CA SER A 546 -69.80 -29.51 51.16
C SER A 546 -70.15 -29.64 52.66
N TYR A 547 -69.78 -30.74 53.31
CA TYR A 547 -70.18 -31.02 54.68
C TYR A 547 -69.33 -30.26 55.72
N GLU A 548 -69.86 -29.16 56.24
CA GLU A 548 -69.35 -28.54 57.46
C GLU A 548 -69.83 -29.31 58.70
N SER A 549 -68.97 -29.45 59.71
CA SER A 549 -69.21 -30.19 60.96
C SER A 549 -70.25 -29.56 61.91
N SER A 550 -71.07 -28.65 61.38
CA SER A 550 -72.19 -27.96 62.02
C SER A 550 -73.55 -28.57 61.65
N GLN A 551 -73.59 -29.41 60.61
CA GLN A 551 -74.79 -30.15 60.19
C GLN A 551 -74.83 -31.55 60.84
N GLY A 552 -76.04 -32.05 61.09
CA GLY A 552 -76.26 -33.28 61.86
C GLY A 552 -76.06 -34.59 61.08
N GLU A 553 -76.64 -35.68 61.59
CA GLU A 553 -76.55 -37.02 61.00
C GLU A 553 -76.97 -37.04 59.52
N ILE A 554 -75.99 -37.25 58.63
CA ILE A 554 -76.14 -37.19 57.17
C ILE A 554 -77.11 -38.26 56.63
N SER A 555 -77.37 -39.33 57.42
CA SER A 555 -78.29 -40.43 57.13
C SER A 555 -79.75 -40.02 56.83
N LEU A 556 -80.11 -38.74 56.98
CA LEU A 556 -81.44 -38.16 56.72
C LEU A 556 -81.45 -37.13 55.58
N MET A 557 -80.34 -36.94 54.86
CA MET A 557 -80.23 -35.96 53.76
C MET A 557 -80.55 -36.62 52.40
N GLU A 558 -81.29 -35.93 51.52
CA GLU A 558 -81.75 -36.49 50.25
C GLU A 558 -80.61 -37.04 49.39
N GLY A 559 -80.70 -38.33 49.01
CA GLY A 559 -79.70 -39.04 48.22
C GLY A 559 -78.66 -39.83 49.02
N MET A 560 -78.59 -39.67 50.34
CA MET A 560 -77.65 -40.41 51.22
C MET A 560 -78.24 -41.71 51.83
N ASP A 561 -79.41 -42.14 51.37
CA ASP A 561 -80.04 -43.38 51.82
C ASP A 561 -79.14 -44.62 51.59
N SER A 562 -79.06 -45.50 52.59
CA SER A 562 -78.38 -46.80 52.52
C SER A 562 -78.66 -47.61 51.23
N PRO A 563 -79.91 -47.76 50.73
CA PRO A 563 -80.16 -48.41 49.42
C PRO A 563 -79.59 -47.65 48.22
N THR A 564 -79.62 -46.32 48.23
CA THR A 564 -79.08 -45.47 47.15
C THR A 564 -77.56 -45.59 47.10
N LEU A 565 -76.91 -45.55 48.26
CA LEU A 565 -75.47 -45.73 48.38
C LEU A 565 -75.02 -47.16 48.01
N LYS A 566 -75.78 -48.20 48.39
CA LYS A 566 -75.55 -49.59 47.91
C LYS A 566 -75.74 -49.72 46.39
N SER A 567 -76.67 -49.00 45.79
CA SER A 567 -76.87 -48.95 44.33
C SER A 567 -75.69 -48.30 43.61
N ALA A 568 -75.21 -47.15 44.11
CA ALA A 568 -74.01 -46.49 43.59
C ALA A 568 -72.75 -47.35 43.74
N MET A 569 -72.55 -47.98 44.90
CA MET A 569 -71.42 -48.90 45.13
C MET A 569 -71.48 -50.17 44.27
N SER A 570 -72.68 -50.70 43.98
CA SER A 570 -72.84 -51.80 43.02
C SER A 570 -72.51 -51.38 41.58
N LYS A 571 -72.89 -50.14 41.18
CA LYS A 571 -72.44 -49.55 39.90
C LYS A 571 -70.93 -49.36 39.87
N PHE A 572 -70.31 -48.98 40.99
CA PHE A 572 -68.86 -48.84 41.10
C PHE A 572 -68.16 -50.19 40.95
N ASP A 573 -68.63 -51.24 41.63
CA ASP A 573 -68.06 -52.59 41.50
C ASP A 573 -68.18 -53.17 40.09
N ASN A 574 -69.24 -52.83 39.36
CA ASN A 574 -69.38 -53.16 37.92
C ASN A 574 -68.39 -52.38 37.04
N TYR A 575 -68.13 -51.10 37.36
CA TYR A 575 -67.07 -50.32 36.69
C TYR A 575 -65.68 -50.89 37.01
N LEU A 576 -65.38 -51.26 38.26
CA LEU A 576 -64.13 -51.93 38.66
C LEU A 576 -63.95 -53.30 37.99
N ALA A 577 -65.03 -53.97 37.56
CA ALA A 577 -64.96 -55.20 36.80
C ALA A 577 -64.69 -54.99 35.29
N SER A 578 -64.84 -53.76 34.78
CA SER A 578 -64.66 -53.42 33.36
C SER A 578 -64.20 -51.96 33.14
N PRO A 579 -63.03 -51.55 33.67
CA PRO A 579 -62.62 -50.14 33.67
C PRO A 579 -62.48 -49.54 32.26
N ASP A 580 -62.10 -50.34 31.27
CA ASP A 580 -62.00 -49.89 29.87
C ASP A 580 -63.37 -49.64 29.20
N SER A 581 -64.49 -50.07 29.79
CA SER A 581 -65.84 -49.87 29.22
C SER A 581 -66.41 -48.47 29.42
N LEU A 582 -65.79 -47.63 30.24
CA LEU A 582 -66.27 -46.28 30.62
C LEU A 582 -65.25 -45.16 30.36
N ILE A 583 -64.21 -45.46 29.57
CA ILE A 583 -63.24 -44.49 29.08
C ILE A 583 -63.91 -43.53 28.07
N LEU A 584 -63.66 -42.21 28.21
CA LEU A 584 -64.17 -41.21 27.28
C LEU A 584 -63.64 -41.47 25.85
N PRO A 585 -64.48 -41.50 24.81
CA PRO A 585 -64.05 -41.82 23.45
C PRO A 585 -62.99 -40.84 22.92
N GLN A 586 -63.04 -39.56 23.30
CA GLN A 586 -62.00 -38.56 22.96
C GLN A 586 -60.60 -38.96 23.43
N SER A 587 -60.45 -39.63 24.57
CA SER A 587 -59.13 -40.06 25.06
C SER A 587 -58.47 -41.12 24.15
N SER A 588 -59.28 -41.88 23.40
CA SER A 588 -58.79 -42.84 22.39
C SER A 588 -58.29 -42.16 21.10
N LEU A 589 -58.69 -40.89 20.88
CA LEU A 589 -58.26 -40.05 19.75
C LEU A 589 -56.99 -39.24 20.05
N LEU A 590 -56.41 -39.37 21.25
CA LEU A 590 -55.11 -38.77 21.60
C LEU A 590 -53.98 -39.46 20.82
N LEU A 591 -53.23 -38.69 20.03
CA LEU A 591 -52.13 -39.17 19.18
C LEU A 591 -50.90 -39.64 19.97
N SER A 592 -50.72 -39.16 21.19
CA SER A 592 -49.60 -39.55 22.06
C SER A 592 -50.01 -40.66 23.03
N ALA A 593 -49.36 -41.82 22.92
CA ALA A 593 -49.58 -42.96 23.81
C ALA A 593 -49.18 -42.63 25.26
N THR A 594 -48.07 -41.93 25.48
CA THR A 594 -47.60 -41.56 26.84
C THR A 594 -48.54 -40.57 27.52
N VAL A 595 -49.20 -39.68 26.76
CA VAL A 595 -50.22 -38.79 27.29
C VAL A 595 -51.51 -39.55 27.62
N ARG A 596 -51.91 -40.51 26.78
CA ARG A 596 -53.05 -41.41 27.04
C ARG A 596 -52.86 -42.24 28.31
N GLU A 597 -51.65 -42.77 28.52
CA GLU A 597 -51.27 -43.49 29.75
C GLU A 597 -51.25 -42.57 30.98
N LYS A 598 -50.68 -41.34 30.87
CA LYS A 598 -50.78 -40.29 31.90
C LYS A 598 -52.23 -40.05 32.30
N VAL A 599 -53.12 -39.77 31.34
CA VAL A 599 -54.54 -39.48 31.61
C VAL A 599 -55.21 -40.67 32.30
N LYS A 600 -55.10 -41.89 31.76
CA LYS A 600 -55.71 -43.09 32.37
C LYS A 600 -55.22 -43.29 33.80
N LYS A 601 -53.91 -43.16 34.05
CA LYS A 601 -53.31 -43.33 35.38
C LYS A 601 -53.78 -42.25 36.37
N ILE A 602 -53.69 -40.98 36.02
CA ILE A 602 -54.01 -39.88 36.96
C ILE A 602 -55.52 -39.83 37.24
N SER A 603 -56.39 -40.10 36.24
CA SER A 603 -57.82 -40.29 36.50
C SER A 603 -58.11 -41.47 37.43
N VAL A 604 -57.40 -42.60 37.28
CA VAL A 604 -57.48 -43.73 38.21
C VAL A 604 -57.06 -43.34 39.62
N GLU A 605 -55.93 -42.63 39.77
CA GLU A 605 -55.44 -42.17 41.08
C GLU A 605 -56.44 -41.20 41.75
N LEU A 606 -57.03 -40.26 40.99
CA LEU A 606 -58.04 -39.32 41.50
C LEU A 606 -59.36 -40.01 41.86
N ILE A 607 -59.79 -41.03 41.10
CA ILE A 607 -60.95 -41.86 41.46
C ILE A 607 -60.68 -42.70 42.72
N CYS A 608 -59.46 -43.24 42.87
CA CYS A 608 -59.05 -43.96 44.07
C CYS A 608 -59.03 -43.04 45.31
N GLU A 609 -58.63 -41.79 45.15
CA GLU A 609 -58.61 -40.81 46.25
C GLU A 609 -60.02 -40.31 46.60
N ALA A 610 -60.88 -40.05 45.61
CA ALA A 610 -62.31 -39.79 45.86
C ALA A 610 -62.97 -40.96 46.59
N TYR A 611 -62.66 -42.21 46.20
CA TYR A 611 -63.12 -43.40 46.90
C TYR A 611 -62.55 -43.53 48.32
N ARG A 612 -61.28 -43.17 48.56
CA ARG A 612 -60.70 -43.12 49.91
C ARG A 612 -61.43 -42.14 50.82
N GLN A 613 -61.77 -40.97 50.30
CA GLN A 613 -62.50 -39.96 51.07
C GLN A 613 -63.91 -40.47 51.39
N ILE A 614 -64.65 -41.00 50.41
CA ILE A 614 -65.97 -41.62 50.64
C ILE A 614 -65.87 -42.79 51.65
N TYR A 615 -64.88 -43.67 51.52
CA TYR A 615 -64.64 -44.79 52.44
C TYR A 615 -64.39 -44.31 53.88
N ASN A 616 -63.55 -43.29 54.06
CA ASN A 616 -63.22 -42.74 55.37
C ASN A 616 -64.45 -42.07 56.02
N PHE A 617 -65.18 -41.23 55.28
CA PHE A 617 -66.40 -40.56 55.77
C PHE A 617 -67.52 -41.54 56.17
N ILE A 618 -67.61 -42.70 55.49
CA ILE A 618 -68.55 -43.79 55.85
C ILE A 618 -68.05 -44.59 57.07
N CYS A 619 -66.74 -44.71 57.27
CA CYS A 619 -66.16 -45.38 58.45
C CYS A 619 -66.23 -44.53 59.73
N ASP A 620 -66.37 -43.20 59.62
CA ASP A 620 -66.52 -42.31 60.77
C ASP A 620 -67.85 -42.52 61.50
N LYS A 621 -67.75 -43.06 62.72
CA LYS A 621 -68.88 -43.51 63.55
C LYS A 621 -69.88 -42.42 63.96
N ASN A 622 -69.59 -41.15 63.67
CA ASN A 622 -70.44 -40.02 64.00
C ASN A 622 -71.60 -39.81 63.01
N HIS A 623 -71.63 -40.52 61.86
CA HIS A 623 -72.60 -40.29 60.79
C HIS A 623 -73.79 -41.30 60.71
N GLY A 624 -73.85 -42.27 61.65
CA GLY A 624 -75.03 -43.13 61.86
C GLY A 624 -75.07 -44.46 61.09
N TYR A 625 -74.12 -44.75 60.18
CA TYR A 625 -74.14 -45.96 59.35
C TYR A 625 -73.78 -47.25 60.11
N ALA A 626 -74.79 -47.94 60.65
CA ALA A 626 -74.62 -49.23 61.33
C ALA A 626 -73.99 -50.33 60.44
N ASP A 627 -74.40 -50.40 59.16
CA ASP A 627 -74.06 -51.48 58.21
C ASP A 627 -72.95 -51.11 57.21
N TRP A 628 -71.95 -50.32 57.62
CA TRP A 628 -70.85 -49.87 56.72
C TRP A 628 -70.21 -51.00 55.90
N GLN A 629 -70.03 -52.20 56.48
CA GLN A 629 -69.50 -53.39 55.78
C GLN A 629 -70.42 -53.94 54.68
N SER A 630 -71.73 -53.73 54.75
CA SER A 630 -72.68 -54.11 53.70
C SER A 630 -72.87 -53.01 52.64
N ILE A 631 -72.36 -51.80 52.90
CA ILE A 631 -72.44 -50.65 52.00
C ILE A 631 -71.19 -50.56 51.13
N VAL A 632 -70.00 -50.81 51.70
CA VAL A 632 -68.70 -50.63 51.03
C VAL A 632 -67.92 -51.95 51.04
N PRO A 633 -68.02 -52.79 49.99
CA PRO A 633 -67.55 -54.18 50.00
C PRO A 633 -66.05 -54.36 49.74
N ARG A 634 -65.32 -53.31 49.35
CA ARG A 634 -63.88 -53.37 48.99
C ARG A 634 -63.09 -52.31 49.74
N THR A 635 -61.88 -52.63 50.18
CA THR A 635 -61.00 -51.63 50.79
C THR A 635 -60.30 -50.79 49.70
N PRO A 636 -59.87 -49.55 49.98
CA PRO A 636 -59.23 -48.71 48.97
C PRO A 636 -57.99 -49.35 48.32
N ASP A 637 -57.22 -50.14 49.09
CA ASP A 637 -56.03 -50.82 48.55
C ASP A 637 -56.37 -52.06 47.70
N GLN A 638 -57.61 -52.56 47.77
CA GLN A 638 -58.14 -53.52 46.78
C GLN A 638 -58.59 -52.79 45.51
N VAL A 639 -59.22 -51.63 45.63
CA VAL A 639 -59.62 -50.79 44.49
C VAL A 639 -58.41 -50.34 43.67
N VAL A 640 -57.34 -49.85 44.33
CA VAL A 640 -56.07 -49.51 43.67
C VAL A 640 -55.50 -50.71 42.90
N LYS A 641 -55.50 -51.92 43.50
CA LYS A 641 -55.01 -53.16 42.86
C LYS A 641 -55.89 -53.71 41.73
N LEU A 642 -57.11 -53.19 41.55
CA LEU A 642 -58.01 -53.56 40.45
C LEU A 642 -57.98 -52.53 39.30
N LEU A 643 -57.34 -51.37 39.50
CA LEU A 643 -57.22 -50.29 38.52
C LEU A 643 -55.77 -50.02 38.07
N SER A 644 -54.78 -50.64 38.71
CA SER A 644 -53.35 -50.60 38.38
C SER A 644 -52.95 -51.66 37.34
#